data_AF-A0AAE3G8Q5-F1
#
_entry.id   AF-A0AAE3G8Q5-F1
#
_cell.length_a   1.000
_cell.length_b   1.000
_cell.length_c   1.000
_cell.angle_alpha   90.00
_cell.angle_beta   90.00
_cell.angle_gamma   90.00
#
_symmetry.space_group_name_H-M   'P 1'
#
loop_
_entity.id
_entity.type
_entity.pdbx_description
1 polymer ?
#
loop_
_entity_poly.entity_id
_entity_poly.type
_entity_poly.pdbx_seq_one_letter_code
_entity_poly.pdbx_strand_id
1 'polypeptide(L)'
;MPEYLSPGVYVEEVDAGPRPIAGVSTSTAGMVGVTVRGPYTGKPKLVTSFLEFQRVFGGFLPEPEPGLRDRWAGDPDEGGRWWLFPLAVKGFFDNGGQRLYVKRVASRQATPSSGALGHGLVSQITGNAAKKATSLRLAHLIGFTGVGQRVDIVRGDDQRLIHTAGITGYDVANRRIELDAELPAEVRASRGDYVQVGERAAEQTLRFSAVSPGSWGGAVQVRVQPVVGAALPVLPDPQEGTAFATRLAATAAQDSTTVEVDAVPGLDPDELPADVWVLIGVTRYQVQVGQPASGRVTLTFPANTSHPEWQPGEAVRRVRRGNPAGAGRTLRVGGASRLYRDAVVQVDNGTTLTTRTVDKIAEDVVTFTEDLPGALFDSDRLHLVEAQVDVRFTDPAGAVVEETFGNLRLTGDEPANLVTTLANRSQLVRATALPGLSTDPARFPTPSVGSWLSLTDGGSDAYAALTVADFVGEDGGSGQRTGIVALEDIDEVSVCAVPGVWSGTVESALVTHCELLKDRFAVLDPRDGLDIEGIQAFRESFDTKYAALYYPWLVTRDPLSNRDVEVPPSGHLAGIYARVDVERGVHKAPANVVIRGVRLTDGIAQDVTKRHQDLLNPKGINALRFFPGLGHRVWGARTLSSDSTWKYVNVRRLFLFLEESIDEGTQWVVFEPNDEALWALVRQTITNFLTTVWRSGALAGTTADEAFFVACDRSTMTEDDLQNGRLICQIGVAPVFPAEFVIFRIQQKTRETQLS
;
A
#
# COMPACT_ATOMS: atom_id res chain seq x y z
N MET A 1 1.20 -39.24 -45.14
CA MET A 1 2.50 -38.70 -44.68
C MET A 1 3.16 -38.05 -45.88
N PRO A 2 3.73 -36.84 -45.74
CA PRO A 2 4.49 -36.23 -46.83
C PRO A 2 5.72 -37.09 -47.14
N GLU A 3 6.05 -37.23 -48.42
CA GLU A 3 7.22 -37.99 -48.87
C GLU A 3 8.37 -37.00 -49.11
N TYR A 4 9.36 -36.99 -48.21
CA TYR A 4 10.52 -36.10 -48.33
C TYR A 4 11.60 -36.79 -49.18
N LEU A 5 11.86 -36.23 -50.38
CA LEU A 5 12.70 -36.85 -51.42
C LEU A 5 14.18 -36.41 -51.38
N SER A 6 14.60 -35.65 -50.38
CA SER A 6 15.98 -35.15 -50.27
C SER A 6 16.39 -34.84 -48.82
N PRO A 7 17.67 -34.95 -48.42
CA PRO A 7 18.14 -34.54 -47.10
C PRO A 7 18.13 -33.01 -46.94
N GLY A 8 17.47 -32.48 -45.89
CA GLY A 8 17.41 -31.05 -45.58
C GLY A 8 16.78 -30.77 -44.20
N VAL A 9 16.80 -29.51 -43.74
CA VAL A 9 16.03 -29.06 -42.57
C VAL A 9 14.66 -28.61 -43.07
N TYR A 10 13.61 -29.29 -42.61
CA TYR A 10 12.21 -28.97 -42.92
C TYR A 10 11.57 -28.37 -41.67
N VAL A 11 10.93 -27.21 -41.82
CA VAL A 11 10.13 -26.58 -40.78
C VAL A 11 8.67 -26.77 -41.17
N GLU A 12 7.95 -27.57 -40.37
CA GLU A 12 6.50 -27.69 -40.47
C GLU A 12 5.85 -26.88 -39.36
N GLU A 13 4.85 -26.09 -39.74
CA GLU A 13 3.97 -25.42 -38.79
C GLU A 13 2.97 -26.47 -38.30
N VAL A 14 3.24 -27.00 -37.10
CA VAL A 14 2.28 -27.85 -36.40
C VAL A 14 1.40 -26.91 -35.60
N ASP A 15 0.18 -26.66 -36.07
CA ASP A 15 -0.82 -25.98 -35.24
C ASP A 15 -0.93 -26.74 -33.94
N ALA A 16 -0.54 -26.10 -32.83
CA ALA A 16 -0.77 -26.64 -31.52
C ALA A 16 -2.29 -26.75 -31.38
N GLY A 17 -2.82 -27.97 -31.47
CA GLY A 17 -4.25 -28.23 -31.28
C GLY A 17 -4.77 -27.54 -30.01
N PRO A 18 -6.08 -27.29 -29.92
CA PRO A 18 -6.66 -26.47 -28.88
C PRO A 18 -6.23 -26.95 -27.49
N ARG A 19 -5.95 -25.97 -26.61
CA ARG A 19 -5.52 -26.25 -25.25
C ARG A 19 -6.60 -27.04 -24.52
N PRO A 20 -6.26 -28.08 -23.74
CA PRO A 20 -7.23 -28.75 -22.90
C PRO A 20 -7.92 -27.76 -21.95
N ILE A 21 -9.23 -27.93 -21.74
CA ILE A 21 -9.99 -27.13 -20.78
C ILE A 21 -9.42 -27.38 -19.38
N ALA A 22 -9.02 -26.32 -18.71
CA ALA A 22 -8.66 -26.33 -17.30
C ALA A 22 -9.89 -26.04 -16.45
N GLY A 23 -9.99 -26.69 -15.29
CA GLY A 23 -11.06 -26.37 -14.33
C GLY A 23 -10.81 -25.02 -13.67
N VAL A 24 -11.83 -24.16 -13.63
CA VAL A 24 -11.75 -22.88 -12.92
C VAL A 24 -11.69 -23.05 -11.40
N SER A 25 -11.23 -22.01 -10.72
CA SER A 25 -11.18 -21.99 -9.25
C SER A 25 -12.57 -21.86 -8.64
N THR A 26 -12.96 -22.81 -7.79
CA THR A 26 -14.22 -22.76 -7.03
C THR A 26 -14.02 -22.35 -5.56
N SER A 27 -12.79 -21.98 -5.19
CA SER A 27 -12.39 -21.68 -3.81
C SER A 27 -12.14 -20.20 -3.53
N THR A 28 -12.29 -19.36 -4.55
CA THR A 28 -12.08 -17.91 -4.45
C THR A 28 -13.37 -17.22 -4.08
N ALA A 29 -13.32 -16.45 -2.99
CA ALA A 29 -14.48 -15.74 -2.46
C ALA A 29 -14.38 -14.23 -2.71
N GLY A 30 -15.53 -13.59 -2.84
CA GLY A 30 -15.71 -12.14 -2.85
C GLY A 30 -16.57 -11.71 -1.67
N MET A 31 -16.10 -10.74 -0.89
CA MET A 31 -16.86 -10.21 0.24
C MET A 31 -16.93 -8.69 0.22
N VAL A 32 -18.10 -8.18 0.57
CA VAL A 32 -18.38 -6.74 0.64
C VAL A 32 -18.68 -6.38 2.08
N GLY A 33 -18.05 -5.32 2.59
CA GLY A 33 -18.29 -4.87 3.96
C GLY A 33 -17.47 -3.68 4.39
N VAL A 34 -17.76 -3.20 5.59
CA VAL A 34 -17.13 -2.00 6.15
C VAL A 34 -15.80 -2.36 6.81
N THR A 35 -14.79 -1.53 6.62
CA THR A 35 -13.46 -1.68 7.22
C THR A 35 -12.91 -0.35 7.71
N VAL A 36 -11.94 -0.41 8.64
CA VAL A 36 -11.32 0.77 9.28
C VAL A 36 -10.66 1.71 8.25
N ARG A 37 -9.94 1.14 7.28
CA ARG A 37 -9.25 1.86 6.21
C ARG A 37 -9.16 1.01 4.95
N GLY A 38 -8.42 1.50 3.96
CA GLY A 38 -8.05 0.74 2.76
C GLY A 38 -8.79 1.20 1.50
N PRO A 39 -8.47 0.58 0.34
CA PRO A 39 -9.04 0.96 -0.94
C PRO A 39 -10.57 0.88 -0.93
N TYR A 40 -11.24 1.97 -1.28
CA TYR A 40 -12.69 2.06 -1.40
C TYR A 40 -13.13 2.31 -2.85
N THR A 41 -12.30 3.02 -3.62
CA THR A 41 -12.37 3.10 -5.09
C THR A 41 -11.51 2.01 -5.74
N GLY A 42 -11.69 1.78 -7.03
CA GLY A 42 -10.99 0.71 -7.74
C GLY A 42 -11.68 -0.65 -7.62
N LYS A 43 -11.06 -1.63 -8.25
CA LYS A 43 -11.46 -3.04 -8.19
C LYS A 43 -11.34 -3.60 -6.76
N PRO A 44 -12.13 -4.63 -6.40
CA PRO A 44 -11.94 -5.37 -5.14
C PRO A 44 -10.49 -5.79 -4.94
N LYS A 45 -9.99 -5.71 -3.70
CA LYS A 45 -8.59 -6.03 -3.40
C LYS A 45 -8.47 -7.48 -2.95
N LEU A 46 -7.64 -8.25 -3.65
CA LEU A 46 -7.26 -9.59 -3.22
C LEU A 46 -6.42 -9.51 -1.93
N VAL A 47 -6.77 -10.36 -0.97
CA VAL A 47 -6.01 -10.68 0.22
C VAL A 47 -5.92 -12.20 0.37
N THR A 48 -4.76 -12.68 0.80
CA THR A 48 -4.42 -14.11 0.89
C THR A 48 -4.24 -14.62 2.31
N SER A 49 -4.32 -13.72 3.30
CA SER A 49 -4.30 -14.05 4.71
C SER A 49 -5.04 -12.98 5.52
N PHE A 50 -5.44 -13.33 6.75
CA PHE A 50 -6.03 -12.34 7.66
C PHE A 50 -5.03 -11.24 8.06
N LEU A 51 -3.73 -11.54 8.18
CA LEU A 51 -2.72 -10.53 8.44
C LEU A 51 -2.60 -9.53 7.29
N GLU A 52 -2.68 -10.01 6.05
CA GLU A 52 -2.72 -9.14 4.87
C GLU A 52 -3.99 -8.27 4.87
N PHE A 53 -5.15 -8.84 5.20
CA PHE A 53 -6.38 -8.08 5.40
C PHE A 53 -6.18 -6.96 6.42
N GLN A 54 -5.60 -7.26 7.60
CA GLN A 54 -5.36 -6.25 8.63
C GLN A 54 -4.40 -5.15 8.17
N ARG A 55 -3.35 -5.51 7.41
CA ARG A 55 -2.40 -4.54 6.86
C ARG A 55 -3.04 -3.61 5.83
N VAL A 56 -3.99 -4.09 5.04
CA VAL A 56 -4.63 -3.30 3.97
C VAL A 56 -5.84 -2.52 4.49
N PHE A 57 -6.73 -3.20 5.23
CA PHE A 57 -8.05 -2.71 5.60
C PHE A 57 -8.18 -2.30 7.08
N GLY A 58 -7.17 -2.58 7.89
CA GLY A 58 -7.18 -2.36 9.34
C GLY A 58 -7.74 -3.55 10.12
N GLY A 59 -7.75 -3.42 11.45
CA GLY A 59 -8.16 -4.48 12.37
C GLY A 59 -9.66 -4.69 12.50
N PHE A 60 -10.08 -5.17 13.66
CA PHE A 60 -11.50 -5.29 14.01
C PHE A 60 -12.14 -3.90 14.18
N LEU A 61 -13.43 -3.81 13.85
CA LEU A 61 -14.21 -2.59 14.07
C LEU A 61 -14.87 -2.65 15.46
N PRO A 62 -14.89 -1.53 16.20
CA PRO A 62 -15.67 -1.45 17.43
C PRO A 62 -17.17 -1.51 17.12
N GLU A 63 -17.96 -1.98 18.09
CA GLU A 63 -19.41 -1.80 18.04
C GLU A 63 -19.74 -0.30 18.02
N PRO A 64 -20.61 0.17 17.10
CA PRO A 64 -21.03 1.56 17.05
C PRO A 64 -21.81 2.00 18.30
N GLU A 65 -21.91 3.31 18.49
CA GLU A 65 -22.74 3.90 19.54
C GLU A 65 -24.19 3.35 19.51
N PRO A 66 -24.85 3.15 20.66
CA PRO A 66 -26.14 2.44 20.75
C PRO A 66 -27.21 2.93 19.76
N GLY A 67 -27.34 4.24 19.53
CA GLY A 67 -28.32 4.77 18.59
C GLY A 67 -28.09 4.32 17.14
N LEU A 68 -26.83 4.24 16.71
CA LEU A 68 -26.47 3.75 15.38
C LEU A 68 -26.58 2.22 15.30
N ARG A 69 -26.16 1.53 16.36
CA ARG A 69 -26.27 0.07 16.48
C ARG A 69 -27.73 -0.38 16.40
N ASP A 70 -28.60 0.23 17.19
CA ASP A 70 -30.02 -0.16 17.30
C ASP A 70 -30.79 0.21 16.03
N ARG A 71 -30.41 1.29 15.34
CA ARG A 71 -30.91 1.60 13.99
C ARG A 71 -30.67 0.42 13.05
N TRP A 72 -29.44 -0.10 12.95
CA TRP A 72 -29.16 -1.20 12.03
C TRP A 72 -29.69 -2.55 12.51
N ALA A 73 -29.62 -2.87 13.81
CA ALA A 73 -30.05 -4.18 14.31
C ALA A 73 -31.58 -4.33 14.42
N GLY A 74 -32.29 -3.22 14.62
CA GLY A 74 -33.74 -3.17 14.83
C GLY A 74 -34.56 -2.93 13.57
N ASP A 75 -33.95 -2.35 12.53
CA ASP A 75 -34.65 -1.90 11.32
C ASP A 75 -34.77 -3.04 10.28
N PRO A 76 -35.98 -3.36 9.79
CA PRO A 76 -36.19 -4.32 8.72
C PRO A 76 -35.57 -3.89 7.38
N ASP A 77 -35.52 -2.59 7.10
CA ASP A 77 -35.02 -2.02 5.84
C ASP A 77 -33.49 -1.88 5.87
N GLU A 78 -32.92 -1.49 7.02
CA GLU A 78 -31.47 -1.31 7.25
C GLU A 78 -30.85 -2.41 8.14
N GLY A 79 -31.38 -3.64 8.07
CA GLY A 79 -30.98 -4.77 8.92
C GLY A 79 -29.49 -5.15 8.82
N GLY A 80 -28.75 -5.07 9.92
CA GLY A 80 -27.36 -5.55 9.97
C GLY A 80 -26.56 -5.29 11.25
N ARG A 81 -25.43 -5.96 11.35
CA ARG A 81 -24.28 -5.71 12.24
C ARG A 81 -22.99 -5.66 11.42
N TRP A 82 -22.92 -4.73 10.47
CA TRP A 82 -21.82 -4.62 9.50
C TRP A 82 -20.42 -4.50 10.13
N TRP A 83 -20.31 -4.05 11.38
CA TRP A 83 -19.02 -3.95 12.10
C TRP A 83 -18.41 -5.33 12.43
N LEU A 84 -19.18 -6.40 12.30
CA LEU A 84 -18.70 -7.78 12.45
C LEU A 84 -17.99 -8.31 11.20
N PHE A 85 -17.96 -7.54 10.11
CA PHE A 85 -17.32 -7.95 8.86
C PHE A 85 -15.86 -8.45 9.03
N PRO A 86 -14.96 -7.77 9.77
CA PRO A 86 -13.61 -8.29 10.00
C PRO A 86 -13.56 -9.65 10.71
N LEU A 87 -14.52 -9.93 11.60
CA LEU A 87 -14.62 -11.23 12.28
C LEU A 87 -15.07 -12.33 11.31
N ALA A 88 -15.98 -12.01 10.39
CA ALA A 88 -16.38 -12.94 9.32
C ALA A 88 -15.21 -13.26 8.37
N VAL A 89 -14.42 -12.25 8.01
CA VAL A 89 -13.20 -12.42 7.20
C VAL A 89 -12.17 -13.28 7.95
N LYS A 90 -12.00 -13.09 9.27
CA LYS A 90 -11.17 -14.00 10.08
C LYS A 90 -11.71 -15.43 10.03
N GLY A 91 -13.03 -15.60 10.15
CA GLY A 91 -13.71 -16.89 10.04
C GLY A 91 -13.45 -17.61 8.73
N PHE A 92 -13.40 -16.87 7.61
CA PHE A 92 -13.03 -17.39 6.29
C PHE A 92 -11.63 -18.03 6.30
N PHE A 93 -10.63 -17.28 6.76
CA PHE A 93 -9.24 -17.75 6.79
C PHE A 93 -9.03 -18.88 7.82
N ASP A 94 -9.63 -18.79 9.00
CA ASP A 94 -9.58 -19.84 10.03
C ASP A 94 -10.17 -21.17 9.51
N ASN A 95 -11.13 -21.08 8.59
CA ASN A 95 -11.76 -22.25 7.99
C ASN A 95 -11.06 -22.78 6.73
N GLY A 96 -9.90 -22.23 6.35
CA GLY A 96 -9.08 -22.74 5.25
C GLY A 96 -9.31 -22.05 3.91
N GLY A 97 -10.04 -20.93 3.90
CA GLY A 97 -10.07 -20.03 2.75
C GLY A 97 -8.69 -19.43 2.49
N GLN A 98 -8.32 -19.28 1.21
CA GLN A 98 -6.98 -18.83 0.79
C GLN A 98 -6.99 -17.58 -0.08
N ARG A 99 -8.06 -17.36 -0.85
CA ARG A 99 -8.18 -16.25 -1.80
C ARG A 99 -9.49 -15.51 -1.54
N LEU A 100 -9.37 -14.28 -1.05
CA LEU A 100 -10.52 -13.43 -0.76
C LEU A 100 -10.35 -12.07 -1.42
N TYR A 101 -11.26 -11.73 -2.32
CA TYR A 101 -11.42 -10.37 -2.81
C TYR A 101 -12.32 -9.60 -1.85
N VAL A 102 -11.84 -8.46 -1.35
CA VAL A 102 -12.59 -7.59 -0.45
C VAL A 102 -12.91 -6.28 -1.16
N LYS A 103 -14.19 -5.92 -1.17
CA LYS A 103 -14.62 -4.56 -1.50
C LYS A 103 -15.04 -3.85 -0.22
N ARG A 104 -14.29 -2.79 0.14
CA ARG A 104 -14.65 -1.91 1.25
C ARG A 104 -15.88 -1.09 0.90
N VAL A 105 -16.83 -1.08 1.80
CA VAL A 105 -17.96 -0.13 1.83
C VAL A 105 -17.60 1.01 2.78
N ALA A 106 -17.79 2.23 2.31
CA ALA A 106 -17.67 3.46 3.10
C ALA A 106 -18.87 4.35 2.79
N SER A 107 -19.31 5.16 3.75
CA SER A 107 -20.37 6.14 3.49
C SER A 107 -19.91 7.13 2.41
N ARG A 108 -20.83 7.55 1.53
CA ARG A 108 -20.57 8.61 0.55
C ARG A 108 -20.23 9.97 1.18
N GLN A 109 -20.56 10.15 2.46
CA GLN A 109 -20.21 11.34 3.23
C GLN A 109 -18.91 11.17 4.02
N ALA A 110 -18.24 10.03 3.91
CA ALA A 110 -16.98 9.80 4.60
C ALA A 110 -15.86 10.66 3.98
N THR A 111 -15.01 11.22 4.83
CA THR A 111 -13.98 12.18 4.45
C THR A 111 -12.62 11.73 4.98
N PRO A 112 -11.53 11.87 4.20
CA PRO A 112 -10.19 11.59 4.68
C PRO A 112 -9.74 12.67 5.66
N SER A 113 -9.05 12.25 6.72
CA SER A 113 -8.29 13.17 7.54
C SER A 113 -7.27 13.93 6.72
N SER A 114 -7.08 15.21 7.01
CA SER A 114 -6.06 16.03 6.38
C SER A 114 -5.34 16.94 7.37
N GLY A 115 -4.27 17.56 6.91
CA GLY A 115 -3.55 18.60 7.62
C GLY A 115 -2.74 19.41 6.63
N ALA A 116 -2.51 20.69 6.93
CA ALA A 116 -1.70 21.56 6.09
C ALA A 116 -0.44 22.02 6.82
N LEU A 117 0.66 22.07 6.08
CA LEU A 117 1.90 22.72 6.50
C LEU A 117 1.83 24.21 6.19
N GLY A 118 2.40 25.03 7.07
CA GLY A 118 2.75 26.41 6.79
C GLY A 118 4.16 26.48 6.19
N HIS A 119 4.88 27.56 6.47
CA HIS A 119 6.28 27.68 6.10
C HIS A 119 7.15 28.26 7.21
N GLY A 120 8.42 27.88 7.19
CA GLY A 120 9.45 28.32 8.13
C GLY A 120 10.58 27.30 8.21
N LEU A 121 11.65 27.66 8.92
CA LEU A 121 12.85 26.83 8.98
C LEU A 121 13.07 26.27 10.38
N VAL A 122 13.11 24.94 10.47
CA VAL A 122 13.31 24.20 11.71
C VAL A 122 14.29 23.06 11.50
N SER A 123 15.17 22.81 12.46
CA SER A 123 16.11 21.69 12.43
C SER A 123 16.12 20.97 13.78
N GLN A 124 15.82 19.68 13.78
CA GLN A 124 15.73 18.89 15.02
C GLN A 124 17.10 18.76 15.68
N ILE A 125 17.13 18.78 17.00
CA ILE A 125 18.32 18.45 17.78
C ILE A 125 18.50 16.94 17.76
N THR A 126 19.66 16.47 17.30
CA THR A 126 19.96 15.04 17.15
C THR A 126 20.86 14.49 18.25
N GLY A 127 21.48 15.37 19.05
CA GLY A 127 22.29 15.00 20.22
C GLY A 127 21.89 15.81 21.44
N ASN A 128 21.77 15.14 22.59
CA ASN A 128 21.48 15.82 23.85
C ASN A 128 22.61 16.80 24.20
N ALA A 129 22.27 17.96 24.76
CA ALA A 129 23.25 18.90 25.30
C ALA A 129 22.81 19.37 26.68
N ALA A 130 23.76 19.37 27.62
CA ALA A 130 23.51 19.76 29.00
C ALA A 130 23.31 21.27 29.14
N LYS A 131 22.78 21.70 30.28
CA LYS A 131 22.84 23.11 30.69
C LYS A 131 24.28 23.60 30.60
N LYS A 132 24.47 24.84 30.14
CA LYS A 132 25.75 25.49 29.84
C LYS A 132 26.50 25.01 28.60
N ALA A 133 25.98 24.04 27.85
CA ALA A 133 26.59 23.74 26.56
C ALA A 133 26.45 24.94 25.62
N THR A 134 27.47 25.19 24.81
CA THR A 134 27.50 26.23 23.77
C THR A 134 27.42 25.63 22.37
N SER A 135 27.20 24.32 22.26
CA SER A 135 27.21 23.61 21.00
C SER A 135 26.02 22.68 20.87
N LEU A 136 25.42 22.66 19.68
CA LEU A 136 24.27 21.85 19.34
C LEU A 136 24.52 21.04 18.07
N ARG A 137 24.07 19.77 18.08
CA ARG A 137 24.04 18.93 16.87
C ARG A 137 22.62 18.87 16.33
N LEU A 138 22.47 19.17 15.05
CA LEU A 138 21.19 19.33 14.37
C LEU A 138 20.98 18.27 13.28
N ALA A 139 19.75 18.20 12.74
CA ALA A 139 19.39 17.28 11.67
C ALA A 139 19.94 17.74 10.31
N HIS A 140 19.96 19.05 10.07
CA HIS A 140 20.56 19.73 8.92
C HIS A 140 20.96 21.18 9.29
N LEU A 141 21.82 21.78 8.46
CA LEU A 141 22.10 23.23 8.46
C LEU A 141 21.61 23.90 7.16
N ILE A 142 20.71 23.24 6.43
CA ILE A 142 20.07 23.80 5.23
C ILE A 142 19.20 25.00 5.61
N GLY A 143 19.30 26.12 4.90
CA GLY A 143 18.58 27.38 5.12
C GLY A 143 19.19 28.30 6.19
N PHE A 144 20.22 27.84 6.91
CA PHE A 144 20.97 28.69 7.82
C PHE A 144 21.85 29.64 7.01
N THR A 145 22.17 30.81 7.57
CA THR A 145 23.07 31.79 6.93
C THR A 145 24.48 31.78 7.52
N GLY A 146 24.67 31.09 8.65
CA GLY A 146 25.97 30.93 9.30
C GLY A 146 26.20 31.92 10.46
N VAL A 147 27.43 32.43 10.58
CA VAL A 147 27.85 33.27 11.71
C VAL A 147 27.04 34.58 11.76
N GLY A 148 26.59 34.96 12.96
CA GLY A 148 25.77 36.15 13.23
C GLY A 148 24.25 35.92 13.10
N GLN A 149 23.82 34.75 12.62
CA GLN A 149 22.40 34.41 12.56
C GLN A 149 21.84 34.16 13.96
N ARG A 150 20.69 34.76 14.29
CA ARG A 150 19.96 34.45 15.52
C ARG A 150 19.02 33.27 15.31
N VAL A 151 18.97 32.39 16.30
CA VAL A 151 18.12 31.19 16.32
C VAL A 151 17.42 31.02 17.65
N ASP A 152 16.24 30.42 17.60
CA ASP A 152 15.45 30.05 18.78
C ASP A 152 15.56 28.55 19.03
N ILE A 153 15.85 28.17 20.26
CA ILE A 153 15.93 26.78 20.71
C ILE A 153 14.65 26.48 21.46
N VAL A 154 13.85 25.56 20.95
CA VAL A 154 12.48 25.31 21.41
C VAL A 154 12.33 23.87 21.85
N ARG A 155 11.56 23.67 22.91
CA ARG A 155 11.26 22.36 23.46
C ARG A 155 10.23 21.61 22.61
N GLY A 156 10.47 20.33 22.34
CA GLY A 156 9.65 19.55 21.41
C GLY A 156 8.28 19.10 21.93
N ASP A 157 8.10 18.92 23.23
CA ASP A 157 6.88 18.38 23.83
C ASP A 157 5.85 19.47 24.20
N ASP A 158 6.31 20.54 24.86
CA ASP A 158 5.47 21.65 25.35
C ASP A 158 5.63 22.95 24.53
N GLN A 159 6.52 22.96 23.52
CA GLN A 159 6.74 24.08 22.60
C GLN A 159 7.25 25.35 23.28
N ARG A 160 7.80 25.23 24.49
CA ARG A 160 8.35 26.36 25.23
C ARG A 160 9.73 26.76 24.67
N LEU A 161 9.93 28.07 24.49
CA LEU A 161 11.25 28.63 24.20
C LEU A 161 12.22 28.32 25.34
N ILE A 162 13.32 27.66 25.02
CA ILE A 162 14.42 27.37 25.94
C ILE A 162 15.40 28.54 25.93
N HIS A 163 15.82 29.00 24.75
CA HIS A 163 16.80 30.07 24.60
C HIS A 163 16.75 30.71 23.20
N THR A 164 17.25 31.93 23.09
CA THR A 164 17.51 32.61 21.81
C THR A 164 18.99 32.97 21.81
N ALA A 165 19.73 32.52 20.81
CA ALA A 165 21.19 32.69 20.72
C ALA A 165 21.63 33.04 19.30
N GLY A 166 22.77 33.72 19.17
CA GLY A 166 23.48 33.94 17.92
C GLY A 166 24.42 32.77 17.60
N ILE A 167 24.63 32.49 16.32
CA ILE A 167 25.59 31.50 15.85
C ILE A 167 26.98 32.14 15.74
N THR A 168 27.99 31.57 16.39
CA THR A 168 29.39 32.02 16.33
C THR A 168 30.26 31.16 15.41
N GLY A 169 29.81 29.95 15.11
CA GLY A 169 30.49 29.02 14.21
C GLY A 169 29.59 27.86 13.81
N TYR A 170 29.93 27.18 12.74
CA TYR A 170 29.21 25.99 12.29
C TYR A 170 30.15 24.97 11.65
N ASP A 171 29.69 23.72 11.61
CA ASP A 171 30.33 22.61 10.94
C ASP A 171 29.25 21.81 10.20
N VAL A 172 29.21 21.96 8.87
CA VAL A 172 28.19 21.29 8.05
C VAL A 172 28.40 19.78 8.00
N ALA A 173 29.65 19.31 8.00
CA ALA A 173 29.96 17.88 7.94
C ALA A 173 29.46 17.15 9.19
N ASN A 174 29.60 17.78 10.36
CA ASN A 174 29.12 17.23 11.64
C ASN A 174 27.73 17.75 12.05
N ARG A 175 27.10 18.58 11.22
CA ARG A 175 25.79 19.23 11.46
C ARG A 175 25.74 19.91 12.82
N ARG A 176 26.76 20.68 13.15
CA ARG A 176 26.97 21.29 14.46
C ARG A 176 26.98 22.80 14.34
N ILE A 177 26.40 23.48 15.32
CA ILE A 177 26.49 24.94 15.48
C ILE A 177 27.08 25.28 16.85
N GLU A 178 27.81 26.39 16.90
CA GLU A 178 28.29 27.02 18.12
C GLU A 178 27.46 28.28 18.42
N LEU A 179 27.12 28.46 19.69
CA LEU A 179 26.27 29.53 20.19
C LEU A 179 27.13 30.63 20.84
N ASP A 180 26.64 31.87 20.81
CA ASP A 180 27.23 33.01 21.50
C ASP A 180 26.99 33.03 23.02
N ALA A 181 26.09 32.16 23.51
CA ALA A 181 25.72 32.07 24.91
C ALA A 181 25.51 30.61 25.38
N GLU A 182 25.74 30.40 26.68
CA GLU A 182 25.50 29.12 27.37
C GLU A 182 24.00 28.78 27.44
N LEU A 183 23.64 27.52 27.15
CA LEU A 183 22.27 27.06 27.29
C LEU A 183 21.76 27.19 28.75
N PRO A 184 20.60 27.84 28.98
CA PRO A 184 20.03 28.00 30.32
C PRO A 184 19.44 26.69 30.89
N ALA A 185 19.13 25.72 30.02
CA ALA A 185 18.60 24.41 30.36
C ALA A 185 19.09 23.34 29.37
N GLU A 186 18.93 22.07 29.73
CA GLU A 186 19.25 20.96 28.83
C GLU A 186 18.30 20.87 27.63
N VAL A 187 18.84 20.38 26.52
CA VAL A 187 18.08 19.99 25.33
C VAL A 187 18.20 18.48 25.08
N ARG A 188 17.13 17.88 24.61
CA ARG A 188 17.01 16.42 24.44
C ARG A 188 16.45 16.07 23.07
N ALA A 189 17.18 15.22 22.35
CA ALA A 189 16.74 14.69 21.06
C ALA A 189 15.47 13.84 21.21
N SER A 190 15.37 13.02 22.27
CA SER A 190 14.21 12.16 22.52
C SER A 190 12.93 12.91 22.86
N ARG A 191 13.04 14.17 23.31
CA ARG A 191 11.89 15.06 23.55
C ARG A 191 11.44 15.76 22.27
N GLY A 192 12.19 15.63 21.18
CA GLY A 192 11.91 16.28 19.91
C GLY A 192 12.28 17.77 19.90
N ASP A 193 13.20 18.21 20.75
CA ASP A 193 13.67 19.60 20.77
C ASP A 193 14.27 19.99 19.42
N TYR A 194 14.12 21.26 19.03
CA TYR A 194 14.53 21.75 17.73
C TYR A 194 15.03 23.19 17.79
N VAL A 195 15.81 23.56 16.78
CA VAL A 195 16.22 24.93 16.50
C VAL A 195 15.33 25.51 15.42
N GLN A 196 14.84 26.71 15.62
CA GLN A 196 14.02 27.47 14.68
C GLN A 196 14.77 28.72 14.23
N VAL A 197 14.65 29.02 12.93
CA VAL A 197 15.19 30.23 12.31
C VAL A 197 14.02 31.09 11.86
N GLY A 198 13.93 32.30 12.40
CA GLY A 198 12.85 33.24 12.08
C GLY A 198 11.47 32.80 12.58
N GLU A 199 10.43 33.50 12.12
CA GLU A 199 9.04 33.18 12.45
C GLU A 199 8.47 32.14 11.48
N ARG A 200 7.55 31.31 11.98
CA ARG A 200 6.73 30.42 11.15
C ARG A 200 5.49 31.18 10.69
N ALA A 201 5.15 31.06 9.42
CA ALA A 201 3.97 31.67 8.86
C ALA A 201 2.88 30.62 8.54
N ALA A 202 1.63 31.05 8.65
CA ALA A 202 0.45 30.20 8.49
C ALA A 202 -0.01 30.01 7.04
N GLU A 203 0.61 30.71 6.08
CA GLU A 203 0.30 30.52 4.65
C GLU A 203 0.60 29.09 4.25
N GLN A 204 -0.44 28.38 3.78
CA GLN A 204 -0.39 26.95 3.56
C GLN A 204 0.44 26.59 2.33
N THR A 205 1.32 25.60 2.47
CA THR A 205 2.28 25.19 1.44
C THR A 205 1.98 23.79 0.88
N LEU A 206 1.82 22.80 1.75
CA LEU A 206 1.47 21.43 1.40
C LEU A 206 0.28 20.99 2.24
N ARG A 207 -0.71 20.39 1.59
CA ARG A 207 -1.77 19.65 2.26
C ARG A 207 -1.50 18.16 2.15
N PHE A 208 -1.52 17.47 3.27
CA PHE A 208 -1.52 16.02 3.32
C PHE A 208 -2.92 15.52 3.65
N SER A 209 -3.34 14.45 3.00
CA SER A 209 -4.57 13.73 3.32
C SER A 209 -4.29 12.24 3.47
N ALA A 210 -5.04 11.56 4.33
CA ALA A 210 -5.03 10.11 4.41
C ALA A 210 -5.47 9.50 3.06
N VAL A 211 -4.89 8.37 2.66
CA VAL A 211 -5.15 7.73 1.35
C VAL A 211 -6.61 7.31 1.14
N SER A 212 -7.36 7.13 2.22
CA SER A 212 -8.74 6.68 2.21
C SER A 212 -9.53 7.37 3.32
N PRO A 213 -10.85 7.57 3.15
CA PRO A 213 -11.68 8.20 4.15
C PRO A 213 -11.73 7.39 5.45
N GLY A 214 -12.03 8.10 6.53
CA GLY A 214 -12.22 7.53 7.85
C GLY A 214 -11.40 8.21 8.95
N SER A 215 -11.84 8.03 10.18
CA SER A 215 -11.22 8.60 11.38
C SER A 215 -9.79 8.07 11.64
N TRP A 216 -9.44 6.90 11.07
CA TRP A 216 -8.11 6.30 11.16
C TRP A 216 -6.97 7.25 10.76
N GLY A 217 -7.24 8.16 9.81
CA GLY A 217 -6.27 9.12 9.33
C GLY A 217 -5.81 10.10 10.41
N GLY A 218 -6.60 10.30 11.47
CA GLY A 218 -6.23 11.14 12.62
C GLY A 218 -5.00 10.64 13.38
N ALA A 219 -4.68 9.35 13.26
CA ALA A 219 -3.48 8.75 13.84
C ALA A 219 -2.26 8.78 12.91
N VAL A 220 -2.39 9.38 11.72
CA VAL A 220 -1.29 9.58 10.77
C VAL A 220 -0.57 10.88 11.10
N GLN A 221 0.76 10.81 11.11
CA GLN A 221 1.62 11.96 11.29
C GLN A 221 2.65 12.01 10.16
N VAL A 222 2.87 13.20 9.64
CA VAL A 222 3.76 13.47 8.51
C VAL A 222 4.82 14.46 8.93
N ARG A 223 6.05 14.23 8.51
CA ARG A 223 7.15 15.16 8.67
C ARG A 223 7.81 15.39 7.33
N VAL A 224 8.06 16.65 7.01
CA VAL A 224 8.81 17.07 5.82
C VAL A 224 10.06 17.78 6.32
N GLN A 225 11.22 17.37 5.83
CA GLN A 225 12.51 17.94 6.23
C GLN A 225 13.38 18.21 5.00
N PRO A 226 14.18 19.29 5.00
CA PRO A 226 15.17 19.49 3.96
C PRO A 226 16.33 18.53 4.19
N VAL A 227 16.84 17.96 3.09
CA VAL A 227 17.98 17.03 3.07
C VAL A 227 18.97 17.43 1.97
N VAL A 228 20.24 17.06 2.16
CA VAL A 228 21.26 17.24 1.13
C VAL A 228 21.20 16.05 0.18
N GLY A 229 20.63 16.24 -1.01
CA GLY A 229 20.56 15.20 -2.04
C GLY A 229 21.93 14.90 -2.65
N ALA A 230 22.77 15.93 -2.79
CA ALA A 230 24.15 15.79 -3.24
C ALA A 230 25.04 16.93 -2.72
N ALA A 231 26.28 16.60 -2.35
CA ALA A 231 27.33 17.59 -2.10
C ALA A 231 28.29 17.63 -3.30
N LEU A 232 28.25 18.73 -4.04
CA LEU A 232 28.97 18.92 -5.29
C LEU A 232 30.20 19.82 -5.09
N PRO A 233 31.39 19.40 -5.54
CA PRO A 233 32.57 20.26 -5.51
C PRO A 233 32.43 21.44 -6.49
N VAL A 234 32.92 22.60 -6.08
CA VAL A 234 33.27 23.66 -7.02
C VAL A 234 34.50 23.22 -7.82
N LEU A 235 34.45 23.37 -9.14
CA LEU A 235 35.60 23.13 -10.00
C LEU A 235 36.40 24.42 -10.16
N PRO A 236 37.74 24.34 -10.18
CA PRO A 236 38.59 25.48 -10.44
C PRO A 236 38.40 26.00 -11.88
N ASP A 237 38.62 27.29 -12.06
CA ASP A 237 38.77 27.87 -13.39
C ASP A 237 40.02 27.27 -14.08
N PRO A 238 39.95 26.90 -15.37
CA PRO A 238 41.12 26.39 -16.09
C PRO A 238 42.34 27.32 -16.05
N GLN A 239 42.14 28.63 -15.93
CA GLN A 239 43.19 29.64 -15.92
C GLN A 239 43.92 29.76 -14.58
N GLU A 240 43.44 29.11 -13.52
CA GLU A 240 44.10 29.12 -12.21
C GLU A 240 45.34 28.20 -12.16
N GLY A 241 45.53 27.27 -13.11
CA GLY A 241 46.70 26.39 -13.10
C GLY A 241 46.69 25.32 -12.00
N THR A 242 47.87 24.84 -11.60
CA THR A 242 48.04 23.64 -10.76
C THR A 242 47.88 23.89 -9.26
N ALA A 243 47.29 22.92 -8.55
CA ALA A 243 47.24 22.95 -7.08
C ALA A 243 48.56 22.49 -6.47
N PHE A 244 48.91 23.01 -5.29
CA PHE A 244 50.04 22.54 -4.49
C PHE A 244 49.62 22.41 -3.02
N ALA A 245 50.38 21.60 -2.27
CA ALA A 245 50.29 21.49 -0.82
C ALA A 245 51.71 21.47 -0.24
N THR A 246 51.94 22.31 0.75
CA THR A 246 53.24 22.47 1.44
C THR A 246 53.01 22.67 2.94
N ARG A 247 54.08 22.95 3.69
CA ARG A 247 54.05 23.23 5.12
C ARG A 247 54.88 24.47 5.43
N LEU A 248 54.55 25.13 6.54
CA LEU A 248 55.39 26.20 7.08
C LEU A 248 56.77 25.65 7.45
N ALA A 249 57.82 26.27 6.92
CA ALA A 249 59.22 25.89 7.15
C ALA A 249 59.81 26.54 8.41
N ALA A 250 59.15 27.56 8.96
CA ALA A 250 59.56 28.31 10.14
C ALA A 250 58.34 28.86 10.91
N THR A 251 58.55 29.26 12.17
CA THR A 251 57.51 29.93 12.97
C THR A 251 57.15 31.26 12.34
N ALA A 252 55.85 31.50 12.13
CA ALA A 252 55.29 32.76 11.66
C ALA A 252 54.70 33.51 12.85
N ALA A 253 55.28 34.67 13.19
CA ALA A 253 54.74 35.54 14.23
C ALA A 253 53.32 36.01 13.86
N GLN A 254 52.50 36.31 14.87
CA GLN A 254 51.17 36.87 14.65
C GLN A 254 51.23 38.11 13.73
N ASP A 255 50.33 38.18 12.75
CA ASP A 255 50.20 39.27 11.78
C ASP A 255 51.50 39.61 11.00
N SER A 256 52.41 38.64 10.85
CA SER A 256 53.63 38.78 10.05
C SER A 256 53.30 39.03 8.57
N THR A 257 54.08 39.89 7.89
CA THR A 257 53.84 40.20 6.47
C THR A 257 54.29 39.11 5.50
N THR A 258 55.17 38.22 5.94
CA THR A 258 55.72 37.13 5.12
C THR A 258 55.86 35.84 5.91
N VAL A 259 55.63 34.71 5.26
CA VAL A 259 55.86 33.38 5.84
C VAL A 259 56.71 32.52 4.92
N GLU A 260 57.56 31.67 5.49
CA GLU A 260 58.37 30.72 4.72
C GLU A 260 57.69 29.34 4.69
N VAL A 261 57.56 28.77 3.50
CA VAL A 261 57.05 27.41 3.28
C VAL A 261 58.08 26.56 2.54
N ASP A 262 57.98 25.24 2.65
CA ASP A 262 58.82 24.31 1.89
C ASP A 262 58.53 24.44 0.38
N ALA A 263 59.58 24.43 -0.46
CA ALA A 263 59.41 24.43 -1.90
C ALA A 263 58.85 23.08 -2.37
N VAL A 264 57.80 23.11 -3.20
CA VAL A 264 57.13 21.92 -3.73
C VAL A 264 56.82 22.10 -5.22
N PRO A 265 56.67 21.02 -6.01
CA PRO A 265 56.24 21.13 -7.39
C PRO A 265 54.90 21.89 -7.52
N GLY A 266 54.82 22.82 -8.48
CA GLY A 266 53.66 23.68 -8.70
C GLY A 266 53.57 24.92 -7.81
N LEU A 267 54.56 25.15 -6.93
CA LEU A 267 54.75 26.40 -6.17
C LEU A 267 55.89 27.22 -6.81
N ASP A 268 55.66 27.71 -8.02
CA ASP A 268 56.58 28.56 -8.78
C ASP A 268 55.84 29.82 -9.25
N PRO A 269 56.28 31.04 -8.91
CA PRO A 269 55.59 32.28 -9.32
C PRO A 269 55.48 32.46 -10.84
N ASP A 270 56.36 31.83 -11.64
CA ASP A 270 56.31 31.94 -13.11
C ASP A 270 55.19 31.08 -13.74
N GLU A 271 54.70 30.06 -13.01
CA GLU A 271 53.62 29.16 -13.42
C GLU A 271 52.27 29.47 -12.74
N LEU A 272 52.23 30.51 -11.89
CA LEU A 272 51.09 30.87 -11.06
C LEU A 272 50.53 32.26 -11.43
N PRO A 273 49.23 32.52 -11.20
CA PRO A 273 48.68 33.87 -11.34
C PRO A 273 49.31 34.83 -10.31
N ALA A 274 49.28 36.12 -10.63
CA ALA A 274 49.87 37.17 -9.79
C ALA A 274 49.28 37.25 -8.37
N ASP A 275 48.02 36.80 -8.21
CA ASP A 275 47.34 36.68 -6.93
C ASP A 275 46.98 35.21 -6.61
N VAL A 276 47.69 34.62 -5.66
CA VAL A 276 47.48 33.22 -5.25
C VAL A 276 46.70 33.19 -3.94
N TRP A 277 45.77 32.25 -3.83
CA TRP A 277 45.05 32.01 -2.57
C TRP A 277 45.52 30.72 -1.93
N VAL A 278 45.82 30.79 -0.64
CA VAL A 278 46.22 29.64 0.18
C VAL A 278 45.29 29.50 1.37
N LEU A 279 45.06 28.26 1.78
CA LEU A 279 44.37 27.89 3.00
C LEU A 279 45.43 27.51 4.04
N ILE A 280 45.42 28.21 5.18
CA ILE A 280 46.27 27.92 6.34
C ILE A 280 45.35 27.78 7.55
N GLY A 281 45.36 26.62 8.20
CA GLY A 281 44.29 26.23 9.12
C GLY A 281 42.92 26.21 8.43
N VAL A 282 42.02 27.09 8.88
CA VAL A 282 40.64 27.22 8.33
C VAL A 282 40.41 28.50 7.53
N THR A 283 41.41 29.39 7.48
CA THR A 283 41.26 30.72 6.89
C THR A 283 41.98 30.79 5.55
N ARG A 284 41.35 31.47 4.58
CA ARG A 284 41.93 31.71 3.26
C ARG A 284 42.67 33.03 3.27
N TYR A 285 43.87 33.03 2.72
CA TYR A 285 44.73 34.18 2.61
C TYR A 285 45.14 34.38 1.16
N GLN A 286 45.06 35.62 0.71
CA GLN A 286 45.69 36.05 -0.53
C GLN A 286 47.17 36.24 -0.26
N VAL A 287 48.03 35.72 -1.15
CA VAL A 287 49.49 35.80 -1.04
C VAL A 287 50.12 36.07 -2.40
N GLN A 288 51.26 36.75 -2.37
CA GLN A 288 52.21 36.80 -3.48
C GLN A 288 53.29 35.75 -3.24
N VAL A 289 53.60 34.96 -4.27
CA VAL A 289 54.60 33.89 -4.20
C VAL A 289 55.96 34.46 -4.61
N GLY A 290 56.95 34.34 -3.74
CA GLY A 290 58.34 34.69 -4.04
C GLY A 290 59.06 33.60 -4.83
N GLN A 291 60.20 33.94 -5.42
CA GLN A 291 61.07 32.98 -6.10
C GLN A 291 61.65 31.96 -5.11
N PRO A 292 61.69 30.65 -5.44
CA PRO A 292 62.25 29.63 -4.56
C PRO A 292 63.74 29.87 -4.30
N ALA A 293 64.14 29.84 -3.03
CA ALA A 293 65.54 30.00 -2.60
C ALA A 293 65.87 28.96 -1.52
N SER A 294 66.95 28.19 -1.71
CA SER A 294 67.44 27.20 -0.73
C SER A 294 66.38 26.19 -0.26
N GLY A 295 65.48 25.76 -1.14
CA GLY A 295 64.43 24.79 -0.82
C GLY A 295 63.22 25.37 -0.08
N ARG A 296 63.14 26.70 0.06
CA ARG A 296 62.01 27.42 0.66
C ARG A 296 61.43 28.44 -0.31
N VAL A 297 60.18 28.80 -0.08
CA VAL A 297 59.45 29.84 -0.82
C VAL A 297 58.86 30.82 0.20
N THR A 298 59.03 32.11 -0.04
CA THR A 298 58.41 33.15 0.78
C THR A 298 57.02 33.47 0.21
N LEU A 299 55.98 33.38 1.05
CA LEU A 299 54.65 33.89 0.74
C LEU A 299 54.46 35.24 1.42
N THR A 300 54.09 36.26 0.66
CA THR A 300 53.89 37.63 1.16
C THR A 300 52.41 37.95 1.22
N PHE A 301 51.90 38.34 2.39
CA PHE A 301 50.51 38.76 2.56
C PHE A 301 50.33 40.25 2.20
N PRO A 302 49.12 40.66 1.75
CA PRO A 302 48.75 42.06 1.64
C PRO A 302 48.93 42.81 2.97
N ALA A 303 49.23 44.11 2.90
CA ALA A 303 49.37 44.95 4.09
C ALA A 303 48.11 44.89 4.98
N ASN A 304 48.32 44.82 6.30
CA ASN A 304 47.27 44.71 7.33
C ASN A 304 46.48 43.38 7.32
N THR A 305 47.01 42.32 6.72
CA THR A 305 46.43 40.97 6.87
C THR A 305 46.58 40.51 8.32
N SER A 306 45.48 40.10 8.96
CA SER A 306 45.54 39.54 10.31
C SER A 306 45.51 38.01 10.29
N HIS A 307 46.41 37.39 11.03
CA HIS A 307 46.50 35.94 11.19
C HIS A 307 47.13 35.56 12.53
N PRO A 308 46.77 34.42 13.13
CA PRO A 308 47.37 33.96 14.38
C PRO A 308 48.84 33.56 14.19
N GLU A 309 49.57 33.40 15.29
CA GLU A 309 50.91 32.79 15.26
C GLU A 309 50.81 31.33 14.79
N TRP A 310 51.70 30.92 13.88
CA TRP A 310 51.78 29.55 13.39
C TRP A 310 53.16 28.93 13.61
N GLN A 311 53.17 27.64 13.92
CA GLN A 311 54.40 26.88 14.14
C GLN A 311 54.85 26.14 12.87
N PRO A 312 56.14 25.78 12.75
CA PRO A 312 56.62 24.97 11.63
C PRO A 312 55.83 23.67 11.50
N GLY A 313 55.55 23.26 10.27
CA GLY A 313 54.78 22.05 9.95
C GLY A 313 53.28 22.29 9.70
N GLU A 314 52.75 23.48 10.01
CA GLU A 314 51.36 23.85 9.69
C GLU A 314 51.09 23.71 8.20
N ALA A 315 49.94 23.14 7.84
CA ALA A 315 49.63 22.85 6.44
C ALA A 315 49.25 24.12 5.68
N VAL A 316 49.86 24.31 4.51
CA VAL A 316 49.53 25.39 3.58
C VAL A 316 49.13 24.76 2.25
N ARG A 317 47.89 24.95 1.83
CA ARG A 317 47.38 24.38 0.58
C ARG A 317 46.85 25.47 -0.33
N ARG A 318 47.19 25.42 -1.61
CA ARG A 318 46.58 26.31 -2.60
C ARG A 318 45.09 26.00 -2.74
N VAL A 319 44.26 27.04 -2.74
CA VAL A 319 42.86 26.97 -3.14
C VAL A 319 42.69 27.80 -4.40
N ARG A 320 41.94 27.28 -5.37
CA ARG A 320 41.79 27.90 -6.70
C ARG A 320 40.39 28.46 -6.85
N ARG A 321 40.28 29.64 -7.48
CA ARG A 321 38.98 30.26 -7.74
C ARG A 321 38.17 29.43 -8.73
N GLY A 322 36.90 29.22 -8.44
CA GLY A 322 35.92 28.63 -9.36
C GLY A 322 35.19 29.66 -10.22
N ASN A 323 35.19 30.93 -9.80
CA ASN A 323 34.62 32.09 -10.49
C ASN A 323 35.58 33.30 -10.37
N PRO A 324 36.63 33.38 -11.21
CA PRO A 324 37.67 34.41 -11.08
C PRO A 324 37.15 35.84 -11.23
N ALA A 325 36.04 36.05 -11.93
CA ALA A 325 35.35 37.34 -12.02
C ALA A 325 34.68 37.79 -10.70
N GLY A 326 34.64 36.93 -9.67
CA GLY A 326 33.99 37.20 -8.40
C GLY A 326 32.46 37.04 -8.47
N ALA A 327 31.73 38.02 -7.94
CA ALA A 327 30.26 38.00 -7.95
C ALA A 327 29.73 37.89 -9.39
N GLY A 328 28.97 36.82 -9.64
CA GLY A 328 28.43 36.51 -10.97
C GLY A 328 27.51 35.30 -10.92
N ARG A 329 26.86 34.98 -12.04
CA ARG A 329 25.82 33.95 -12.09
C ARG A 329 26.33 32.57 -12.48
N THR A 330 27.59 32.43 -12.89
CA THR A 330 28.11 31.18 -13.44
C THR A 330 29.17 30.56 -12.56
N LEU A 331 29.11 29.23 -12.39
CA LEU A 331 30.11 28.46 -11.66
C LEU A 331 30.32 27.10 -12.31
N ARG A 332 31.58 26.64 -12.34
CA ARG A 332 31.87 25.26 -12.73
C ARG A 332 31.69 24.34 -11.53
N VAL A 333 30.91 23.27 -11.71
CA VAL A 333 30.48 22.37 -10.63
C VAL A 333 30.68 20.93 -11.06
N GLY A 334 31.42 20.17 -10.24
CA GLY A 334 31.65 18.76 -10.49
C GLY A 334 30.38 17.96 -10.22
N GLY A 335 29.97 17.13 -11.18
CA GLY A 335 28.72 16.37 -11.07
C GLY A 335 27.47 17.23 -11.29
N ALA A 336 27.57 18.33 -12.04
CA ALA A 336 26.45 19.19 -12.41
C ALA A 336 25.26 18.46 -13.05
N SER A 337 25.47 17.27 -13.63
CA SER A 337 24.40 16.40 -14.16
C SER A 337 23.39 15.93 -13.11
N ARG A 338 23.69 16.05 -11.81
CA ARG A 338 22.74 15.77 -10.72
C ARG A 338 21.80 16.94 -10.43
N LEU A 339 22.17 18.15 -10.88
CA LEU A 339 21.33 19.33 -10.77
C LEU A 339 20.26 19.31 -11.87
N TYR A 340 19.25 20.14 -11.69
CA TYR A 340 18.17 20.34 -12.64
C TYR A 340 17.78 21.83 -12.64
N ARG A 341 17.06 22.29 -13.66
CA ARG A 341 16.50 23.64 -13.67
C ARG A 341 15.60 23.83 -12.45
N ASP A 342 15.67 24.99 -11.82
CA ASP A 342 14.97 25.36 -10.58
C ASP A 342 15.42 24.58 -9.33
N ALA A 343 16.49 23.78 -9.44
CA ALA A 343 17.11 23.16 -8.28
C ALA A 343 17.66 24.24 -7.34
N VAL A 344 17.43 24.07 -6.05
CA VAL A 344 17.98 24.96 -5.03
C VAL A 344 19.25 24.34 -4.45
N VAL A 345 20.32 25.12 -4.44
CA VAL A 345 21.60 24.73 -3.85
C VAL A 345 21.96 25.67 -2.71
N GLN A 346 22.51 25.13 -1.64
CA GLN A 346 23.17 25.89 -0.60
C GLN A 346 24.67 25.88 -0.84
N VAL A 347 25.23 27.05 -1.10
CA VAL A 347 26.67 27.28 -1.23
C VAL A 347 27.25 27.46 0.18
N ASP A 348 28.27 26.67 0.49
CA ASP A 348 29.06 26.79 1.72
C ASP A 348 30.48 27.26 1.38
N ASN A 349 30.81 28.47 1.82
CA ASN A 349 32.15 29.03 1.67
C ASN A 349 33.03 28.89 2.93
N GLY A 350 32.53 28.19 3.95
CA GLY A 350 33.19 27.97 5.24
C GLY A 350 32.92 29.02 6.32
N THR A 351 32.32 30.17 5.97
CA THR A 351 31.93 31.22 6.95
C THR A 351 30.48 31.67 6.83
N THR A 352 29.91 31.56 5.63
CA THR A 352 28.51 31.88 5.32
C THR A 352 27.89 30.77 4.49
N LEU A 353 26.62 30.53 4.76
CA LEU A 353 25.78 29.64 3.98
C LEU A 353 24.82 30.50 3.15
N THR A 354 24.74 30.24 1.84
CA THR A 354 23.92 31.05 0.94
C THR A 354 23.16 30.18 -0.06
N THR A 355 21.87 30.43 -0.22
CA THR A 355 21.00 29.69 -1.14
C THR A 355 21.01 30.31 -2.54
N ARG A 356 21.08 29.48 -3.59
CA ARG A 356 20.91 29.89 -4.99
C ARG A 356 20.03 28.92 -5.76
N THR A 357 19.31 29.45 -6.74
CA THR A 357 18.47 28.65 -7.64
C THR A 357 19.16 28.49 -8.99
N VAL A 358 19.19 27.28 -9.50
CA VAL A 358 19.76 26.93 -10.81
C VAL A 358 18.81 27.37 -11.92
N ASP A 359 19.29 28.21 -12.83
CA ASP A 359 18.57 28.64 -14.04
C ASP A 359 18.84 27.69 -15.22
N LYS A 360 20.13 27.40 -15.46
CA LYS A 360 20.58 26.60 -16.59
C LYS A 360 21.81 25.77 -16.25
N ILE A 361 21.93 24.61 -16.87
CA ILE A 361 23.10 23.73 -16.79
C ILE A 361 23.60 23.46 -18.21
N ALA A 362 24.90 23.63 -18.43
CA ALA A 362 25.58 23.30 -19.68
C ALA A 362 26.89 22.58 -19.33
N GLU A 363 26.92 21.26 -19.53
CA GLU A 363 28.03 20.39 -19.11
C GLU A 363 28.35 20.53 -17.61
N ASP A 364 29.49 21.13 -17.27
CA ASP A 364 29.91 21.39 -15.89
C ASP A 364 29.66 22.85 -15.46
N VAL A 365 29.16 23.71 -16.34
CA VAL A 365 28.84 25.11 -16.04
C VAL A 365 27.38 25.22 -15.59
N VAL A 366 27.18 25.74 -14.39
CA VAL A 366 25.88 26.02 -13.79
C VAL A 366 25.66 27.52 -13.77
N THR A 367 24.53 27.96 -14.32
CA THR A 367 24.06 29.34 -14.25
C THR A 367 22.96 29.44 -13.20
N PHE A 368 23.06 30.41 -12.31
CA PHE A 368 22.10 30.71 -11.26
C PHE A 368 21.20 31.89 -11.65
N THR A 369 20.00 31.94 -11.06
CA THR A 369 19.06 33.05 -11.25
C THR A 369 19.59 34.36 -10.64
N GLU A 370 20.37 34.25 -9.57
CA GLU A 370 20.95 35.35 -8.80
C GLU A 370 22.48 35.22 -8.72
N ASP A 371 23.15 36.34 -8.49
CA ASP A 371 24.60 36.40 -8.42
C ASP A 371 25.13 35.68 -7.16
N LEU A 372 26.21 34.93 -7.30
CA LEU A 372 26.88 34.26 -6.18
C LEU A 372 27.49 35.29 -5.22
N PRO A 373 27.53 35.00 -3.90
CA PRO A 373 27.83 35.98 -2.84
C PRO A 373 29.30 36.45 -2.77
N GLY A 374 30.13 36.13 -3.78
CA GLY A 374 31.54 36.51 -3.85
C GLY A 374 32.39 35.49 -4.58
N ALA A 375 33.71 35.53 -4.36
CA ALA A 375 34.63 34.53 -4.89
C ALA A 375 34.44 33.19 -4.17
N LEU A 376 34.24 32.14 -4.95
CA LEU A 376 34.16 30.75 -4.54
C LEU A 376 35.41 30.01 -5.01
N PHE A 377 35.77 28.98 -4.27
CA PHE A 377 37.01 28.23 -4.42
C PHE A 377 36.74 26.74 -4.53
N ASP A 378 37.69 25.97 -5.05
CA ASP A 378 37.62 24.50 -5.13
C ASP A 378 37.58 23.79 -3.77
N SER A 379 37.76 24.53 -2.66
CA SER A 379 37.47 24.07 -1.30
C SER A 379 35.99 24.18 -0.90
N ASP A 380 35.19 24.94 -1.65
CA ASP A 380 33.77 25.19 -1.38
C ASP A 380 32.88 24.05 -1.88
N ARG A 381 31.67 23.99 -1.34
CA ARG A 381 30.69 22.94 -1.66
C ARG A 381 29.34 23.55 -2.00
N LEU A 382 28.67 22.92 -2.96
CA LEU A 382 27.28 23.17 -3.29
C LEU A 382 26.46 21.98 -2.78
N HIS A 383 25.55 22.23 -1.86
CA HIS A 383 24.64 21.22 -1.33
C HIS A 383 23.30 21.35 -2.05
N LEU A 384 22.96 20.38 -2.90
CA LEU A 384 21.64 20.28 -3.51
C LEU A 384 20.59 20.05 -2.41
N VAL A 385 19.63 20.97 -2.31
CA VAL A 385 18.56 20.93 -1.33
C VAL A 385 17.36 20.20 -1.91
N GLU A 386 17.00 19.08 -1.27
CA GLU A 386 15.82 18.28 -1.57
C GLU A 386 15.02 18.06 -0.29
N ALA A 387 13.89 17.36 -0.39
CA ALA A 387 13.03 17.03 0.73
C ALA A 387 13.06 15.53 1.05
N GLN A 388 12.94 15.23 2.33
CA GLN A 388 12.53 13.92 2.83
C GLN A 388 11.15 14.04 3.46
N VAL A 389 10.28 13.08 3.16
CA VAL A 389 8.98 12.92 3.82
C VAL A 389 9.01 11.63 4.62
N ASP A 390 8.79 11.75 5.93
CA ASP A 390 8.53 10.62 6.81
C ASP A 390 7.06 10.61 7.18
N VAL A 391 6.43 9.44 7.10
CA VAL A 391 5.05 9.22 7.46
C VAL A 391 5.04 8.13 8.52
N ARG A 392 4.31 8.36 9.61
CA ARG A 392 4.06 7.34 10.64
C ARG A 392 2.58 7.21 10.89
N PHE A 393 2.13 5.97 11.08
CA PHE A 393 0.77 5.65 11.48
C PHE A 393 0.85 4.72 12.69
N THR A 394 0.17 5.09 13.76
CA THR A 394 0.03 4.23 14.95
C THR A 394 -1.37 3.65 14.97
N ASP A 395 -1.49 2.33 14.92
CA ASP A 395 -2.78 1.68 15.00
C ASP A 395 -3.34 1.69 16.45
N PRO A 396 -4.63 1.36 16.65
CA PRO A 396 -5.23 1.32 17.99
C PRO A 396 -4.60 0.29 18.95
N ALA A 397 -3.88 -0.71 18.43
CA ALA A 397 -3.16 -1.70 19.23
C ALA A 397 -1.74 -1.21 19.62
N GLY A 398 -1.32 -0.04 19.13
CA GLY A 398 -0.02 0.56 19.38
C GLY A 398 1.08 0.13 18.40
N ALA A 399 0.74 -0.63 17.36
CA ALA A 399 1.71 -0.97 16.31
C ALA A 399 1.96 0.25 15.41
N VAL A 400 3.23 0.49 15.09
CA VAL A 400 3.66 1.64 14.28
C VAL A 400 4.06 1.16 12.89
N VAL A 401 3.51 1.81 11.86
CA VAL A 401 3.90 1.66 10.47
C VAL A 401 4.57 2.95 10.01
N GLU A 402 5.76 2.84 9.42
CA GLU A 402 6.53 4.00 8.93
C GLU A 402 6.81 3.88 7.43
N GLU A 403 6.75 5.01 6.73
CA GLU A 403 7.18 5.17 5.34
C GLU A 403 8.14 6.36 5.23
N THR A 404 9.30 6.17 4.59
CA THR A 404 10.27 7.26 4.35
C THR A 404 10.54 7.40 2.86
N PHE A 405 10.47 8.64 2.37
CA PHE A 405 10.71 9.02 0.99
C PHE A 405 11.73 10.14 0.95
N GLY A 406 12.97 9.85 0.52
CA GLY A 406 14.06 10.83 0.42
C GLY A 406 14.29 11.33 -1.01
N ASN A 407 15.14 12.35 -1.14
CA ASN A 407 15.56 12.95 -2.40
C ASN A 407 14.38 13.42 -3.28
N LEU A 408 13.41 14.07 -2.64
CA LEU A 408 12.20 14.57 -3.30
C LEU A 408 12.36 16.02 -3.70
N ARG A 409 11.85 16.37 -4.88
CA ARG A 409 11.76 17.76 -5.33
C ARG A 409 10.48 18.38 -4.79
N LEU A 410 10.55 19.59 -4.23
CA LEU A 410 9.37 20.30 -3.73
C LEU A 410 8.45 20.77 -4.88
N THR A 411 9.03 21.17 -6.01
CA THR A 411 8.31 21.70 -7.18
C THR A 411 8.75 21.01 -8.48
N GLY A 412 8.03 21.27 -9.57
CA GLY A 412 8.26 20.70 -10.92
C GLY A 412 7.50 19.39 -11.17
N ASP A 413 7.17 19.09 -12.43
CA ASP A 413 6.27 17.99 -12.83
C ASP A 413 6.97 16.63 -13.06
N GLU A 414 8.16 16.44 -12.48
CA GLU A 414 9.02 15.27 -12.71
C GLU A 414 8.68 14.08 -11.79
N PRO A 415 9.09 12.84 -12.10
CA PRO A 415 8.83 11.66 -11.27
C PRO A 415 9.37 11.75 -9.83
N ALA A 416 10.40 12.57 -9.61
CA ALA A 416 10.98 12.84 -8.29
C ALA A 416 10.24 13.92 -7.48
N ASN A 417 9.17 14.50 -8.04
CA ASN A 417 8.32 15.45 -7.33
C ASN A 417 7.67 14.79 -6.11
N LEU A 418 7.61 15.51 -4.99
CA LEU A 418 7.05 15.05 -3.72
C LEU A 418 5.60 14.57 -3.87
N VAL A 419 4.74 15.34 -4.54
CA VAL A 419 3.32 15.03 -4.74
C VAL A 419 3.16 13.78 -5.59
N THR A 420 3.85 13.72 -6.74
CA THR A 420 3.81 12.56 -7.64
C THR A 420 4.35 11.30 -6.98
N THR A 421 5.45 11.41 -6.24
CA THR A 421 6.06 10.28 -5.52
C THR A 421 5.11 9.71 -4.49
N LEU A 422 4.49 10.55 -3.65
CA LEU A 422 3.55 10.09 -2.62
C LEU A 422 2.27 9.53 -3.24
N ALA A 423 1.76 10.12 -4.32
CA ALA A 423 0.59 9.62 -5.03
C ALA A 423 0.79 8.17 -5.51
N ASN A 424 1.99 7.85 -6.00
CA ASN A 424 2.31 6.55 -6.57
C ASN A 424 2.82 5.52 -5.55
N ARG A 425 3.52 5.96 -4.50
CA ARG A 425 4.27 5.05 -3.60
C ARG A 425 3.77 4.99 -2.16
N SER A 426 3.07 6.00 -1.65
CA SER A 426 2.60 5.98 -0.27
C SER A 426 1.32 5.14 -0.11
N GLN A 427 1.27 4.31 0.93
CA GLN A 427 0.09 3.56 1.34
C GLN A 427 -0.72 4.28 2.42
N LEU A 428 -0.21 5.37 2.98
CA LEU A 428 -0.82 6.08 4.10
C LEU A 428 -1.36 7.46 3.71
N VAL A 429 -0.64 8.21 2.87
CA VAL A 429 -1.00 9.61 2.58
C VAL A 429 -0.97 9.95 1.10
N ARG A 430 -1.63 11.05 0.78
CA ARG A 430 -1.51 11.81 -0.46
C ARG A 430 -1.09 13.23 -0.11
N ALA A 431 -0.40 13.90 -1.03
CA ALA A 431 -0.02 15.30 -0.87
C ALA A 431 -0.62 16.14 -1.99
N THR A 432 -0.92 17.39 -1.70
CA THR A 432 -1.35 18.40 -2.66
C THR A 432 -0.52 19.66 -2.43
N ALA A 433 0.13 20.13 -3.50
CA ALA A 433 0.82 21.42 -3.48
C ALA A 433 -0.20 22.57 -3.43
N LEU A 434 0.06 23.55 -2.57
CA LEU A 434 -0.76 24.76 -2.43
C LEU A 434 0.04 26.00 -2.89
N PRO A 435 -0.62 27.13 -3.18
CA PRO A 435 0.04 28.30 -3.75
C PRO A 435 1.22 28.87 -2.93
N GLY A 436 1.25 28.64 -1.62
CA GLY A 436 2.34 29.10 -0.74
C GLY A 436 3.62 28.26 -0.83
N LEU A 437 3.63 27.14 -1.57
CA LEU A 437 4.79 26.26 -1.67
C LEU A 437 5.98 26.98 -2.32
N SER A 438 7.11 27.02 -1.62
CA SER A 438 8.35 27.63 -2.07
C SER A 438 9.49 26.63 -2.05
N THR A 439 10.46 26.82 -2.95
CA THR A 439 11.75 26.09 -2.94
C THR A 439 12.79 26.77 -2.05
N ASP A 440 12.51 27.99 -1.57
CA ASP A 440 13.37 28.70 -0.63
C ASP A 440 13.42 27.95 0.72
N PRO A 441 14.61 27.49 1.17
CA PRO A 441 14.77 26.80 2.44
C PRO A 441 14.36 27.64 3.66
N ALA A 442 14.39 28.98 3.57
CA ALA A 442 13.88 29.83 4.65
C ALA A 442 12.35 29.77 4.78
N ARG A 443 11.65 29.42 3.70
CA ARG A 443 10.20 29.22 3.62
C ARG A 443 9.85 27.74 3.38
N PHE A 444 10.61 26.83 3.98
CA PHE A 444 10.41 25.40 3.81
C PHE A 444 9.08 24.93 4.43
N PRO A 445 8.41 23.90 3.87
CA PRO A 445 7.18 23.37 4.46
C PRO A 445 7.40 22.84 5.88
N THR A 446 6.72 23.43 6.86
CA THR A 446 6.86 23.08 8.28
C THR A 446 5.50 23.16 8.98
N PRO A 447 5.22 22.32 9.99
CA PRO A 447 3.99 22.46 10.76
C PRO A 447 3.98 23.78 11.54
N SER A 448 2.80 24.26 11.93
CA SER A 448 2.69 25.47 12.77
C SER A 448 3.40 25.30 14.12
N VAL A 449 3.47 24.06 14.62
CA VAL A 449 4.01 23.70 15.92
C VAL A 449 4.77 22.37 15.82
N GLY A 450 5.87 22.23 16.54
CA GLY A 450 6.65 20.99 16.57
C GLY A 450 7.33 20.67 15.23
N SER A 451 7.55 19.37 14.97
CA SER A 451 8.23 18.85 13.77
C SER A 451 7.44 17.76 13.03
N TRP A 452 6.26 17.39 13.56
CA TRP A 452 5.34 16.43 12.95
C TRP A 452 3.98 17.11 12.80
N LEU A 453 3.40 17.00 11.61
CA LEU A 453 2.02 17.36 11.32
C LEU A 453 1.12 16.15 11.61
N SER A 454 0.17 16.29 12.52
CA SER A 454 -0.93 15.32 12.66
C SER A 454 -2.07 15.66 11.70
N LEU A 455 -2.68 14.66 11.05
CA LEU A 455 -3.80 14.89 10.13
C LEU A 455 -5.13 14.98 10.90
N THR A 456 -5.38 16.09 11.59
CA THR A 456 -6.55 16.23 12.48
C THR A 456 -7.80 16.80 11.79
N ASP A 457 -7.70 17.26 10.55
CA ASP A 457 -8.77 18.02 9.90
C ASP A 457 -9.73 17.09 9.15
N GLY A 458 -10.99 17.07 9.58
CA GLY A 458 -12.12 16.56 8.78
C GLY A 458 -12.22 15.04 8.61
N GLY A 459 -11.36 14.23 9.24
CA GLY A 459 -11.44 12.77 9.13
C GLY A 459 -12.69 12.17 9.75
N SER A 460 -13.54 11.55 8.95
CA SER A 460 -14.79 10.94 9.42
C SER A 460 -15.17 9.73 8.57
N ASP A 461 -15.60 8.66 9.24
CA ASP A 461 -16.20 7.51 8.56
C ASP A 461 -17.66 7.75 8.18
N ALA A 462 -18.29 8.79 8.76
CA ALA A 462 -19.69 9.16 8.55
C ALA A 462 -20.67 7.98 8.67
N TYR A 463 -20.47 7.07 9.62
CA TYR A 463 -21.30 5.86 9.78
C TYR A 463 -22.81 6.15 9.95
N ALA A 464 -23.17 7.33 10.48
CA ALA A 464 -24.57 7.76 10.56
C ALA A 464 -25.24 7.92 9.17
N ALA A 465 -24.46 8.29 8.15
CA ALA A 465 -24.91 8.44 6.76
C ALA A 465 -24.68 7.19 5.91
N LEU A 466 -24.19 6.08 6.50
CA LEU A 466 -24.12 4.79 5.82
C LEU A 466 -25.54 4.23 5.63
N THR A 467 -25.81 3.68 4.45
CA THR A 467 -27.11 3.11 4.07
C THR A 467 -26.93 1.75 3.38
N VAL A 468 -28.03 1.00 3.23
CA VAL A 468 -28.01 -0.28 2.47
C VAL A 468 -27.63 -0.10 1.00
N ALA A 469 -27.89 1.07 0.41
CA ALA A 469 -27.50 1.37 -0.97
C ALA A 469 -25.98 1.39 -1.16
N ASP A 470 -25.21 1.69 -0.11
CA ASP A 470 -23.74 1.64 -0.17
C ASP A 470 -23.21 0.19 -0.25
N PHE A 471 -23.97 -0.77 0.28
CA PHE A 471 -23.66 -2.21 0.17
C PHE A 471 -24.11 -2.80 -1.15
N VAL A 472 -25.30 -2.42 -1.65
CA VAL A 472 -25.76 -2.80 -3.00
C VAL A 472 -24.76 -2.29 -4.04
N GLY A 473 -24.40 -1.01 -3.94
CA GLY A 473 -23.46 -0.36 -4.84
C GLY A 473 -24.10 0.12 -6.15
N GLU A 474 -23.27 0.80 -6.93
CA GLU A 474 -23.62 1.39 -8.22
C GLU A 474 -22.63 0.95 -9.29
N ASP A 475 -23.13 0.79 -10.52
CA ASP A 475 -22.29 0.53 -11.69
C ASP A 475 -21.76 1.84 -12.27
N GLY A 476 -20.51 2.17 -11.93
CA GLY A 476 -19.77 3.27 -12.52
C GLY A 476 -18.88 2.85 -13.71
N GLY A 477 -18.97 1.59 -14.15
CA GLY A 477 -18.01 0.96 -15.06
C GLY A 477 -16.78 0.40 -14.34
N SER A 478 -15.94 -0.33 -15.08
CA SER A 478 -14.86 -1.11 -14.47
C SER A 478 -13.89 -0.27 -13.65
N GLY A 479 -13.62 -0.71 -12.42
CA GLY A 479 -12.80 0.00 -11.45
C GLY A 479 -13.49 1.16 -10.74
N GLN A 480 -14.70 1.56 -11.15
CA GLN A 480 -15.50 2.60 -10.49
C GLN A 480 -16.77 2.04 -9.82
N ARG A 481 -17.03 0.73 -9.97
CA ARG A 481 -18.11 0.03 -9.27
C ARG A 481 -17.93 0.05 -7.76
N THR A 482 -19.05 0.09 -7.05
CA THR A 482 -19.14 0.08 -5.58
C THR A 482 -19.97 -1.09 -5.07
N GLY A 483 -19.98 -1.36 -3.76
CA GLY A 483 -20.80 -2.41 -3.15
C GLY A 483 -20.62 -3.81 -3.76
N ILE A 484 -21.73 -4.56 -3.86
CA ILE A 484 -21.84 -5.88 -4.49
C ILE A 484 -21.47 -5.82 -5.97
N VAL A 485 -21.93 -4.79 -6.68
CA VAL A 485 -21.67 -4.60 -8.12
C VAL A 485 -20.18 -4.60 -8.43
N ALA A 486 -19.32 -4.14 -7.51
CA ALA A 486 -17.87 -4.16 -7.71
C ALA A 486 -17.26 -5.56 -7.85
N LEU A 487 -17.95 -6.61 -7.40
CA LEU A 487 -17.50 -7.99 -7.60
C LEU A 487 -17.58 -8.43 -9.06
N GLU A 488 -18.32 -7.72 -9.92
CA GLU A 488 -18.33 -7.94 -11.38
C GLU A 488 -16.97 -7.71 -12.04
N ASP A 489 -16.09 -6.91 -11.42
CA ASP A 489 -14.76 -6.63 -11.98
C ASP A 489 -13.77 -7.81 -11.85
N ILE A 490 -14.19 -8.89 -11.18
CA ILE A 490 -13.38 -10.06 -10.83
C ILE A 490 -14.15 -11.34 -11.20
N ASP A 491 -13.76 -11.94 -12.31
CA ASP A 491 -14.39 -13.17 -12.83
C ASP A 491 -14.05 -14.40 -11.97
N GLU A 492 -12.88 -14.44 -11.34
CA GLU A 492 -12.45 -15.56 -10.48
C GLU A 492 -13.31 -15.75 -9.21
N VAL A 493 -14.23 -14.84 -8.89
CA VAL A 493 -15.06 -14.93 -7.68
C VAL A 493 -16.15 -15.99 -7.89
N SER A 494 -16.01 -17.11 -7.19
CA SER A 494 -16.96 -18.24 -7.26
C SER A 494 -17.98 -18.29 -6.10
N VAL A 495 -17.70 -17.58 -5.00
CA VAL A 495 -18.56 -17.53 -3.80
C VAL A 495 -18.64 -16.08 -3.31
N CYS A 496 -19.84 -15.58 -3.05
CA CYS A 496 -20.07 -14.21 -2.60
C CYS A 496 -20.79 -14.15 -1.25
N ALA A 497 -20.45 -13.16 -0.43
CA ALA A 497 -21.16 -12.86 0.81
C ALA A 497 -21.11 -11.37 1.15
N VAL A 498 -22.11 -10.89 1.90
CA VAL A 498 -22.10 -9.58 2.56
C VAL A 498 -22.27 -9.79 4.08
N PRO A 499 -21.22 -10.24 4.78
CA PRO A 499 -21.36 -10.75 6.13
C PRO A 499 -21.98 -9.75 7.10
N GLY A 500 -23.02 -10.19 7.79
CA GLY A 500 -23.67 -9.42 8.84
C GLY A 500 -24.58 -8.31 8.35
N VAL A 501 -24.97 -8.27 7.08
CA VAL A 501 -26.00 -7.35 6.56
C VAL A 501 -27.15 -8.16 5.98
N TRP A 502 -28.16 -8.43 6.82
CA TRP A 502 -29.30 -9.28 6.49
C TRP A 502 -30.52 -8.50 5.96
N SER A 503 -30.37 -7.21 5.65
CA SER A 503 -31.40 -6.41 4.99
C SER A 503 -31.88 -7.14 3.74
N GLY A 504 -33.21 -7.25 3.57
CA GLY A 504 -33.81 -7.91 2.42
C GLY A 504 -33.36 -7.32 1.08
N THR A 505 -33.07 -6.02 1.05
CA THR A 505 -32.54 -5.32 -0.14
C THR A 505 -31.13 -5.80 -0.49
N VAL A 506 -30.24 -5.93 0.49
CA VAL A 506 -28.84 -6.34 0.28
C VAL A 506 -28.77 -7.82 -0.10
N GLU A 507 -29.51 -8.67 0.61
CA GLU A 507 -29.55 -10.11 0.32
C GLU A 507 -30.16 -10.39 -1.05
N SER A 508 -31.23 -9.67 -1.43
CA SER A 508 -31.82 -9.79 -2.78
C SER A 508 -30.87 -9.29 -3.87
N ALA A 509 -30.11 -8.21 -3.62
CA ALA A 509 -29.10 -7.73 -4.56
C ALA A 509 -27.97 -8.76 -4.74
N LEU A 510 -27.51 -9.40 -3.67
CA LEU A 510 -26.49 -10.44 -3.73
C LEU A 510 -26.98 -11.69 -4.49
N VAL A 511 -28.25 -12.09 -4.29
CA VAL A 511 -28.88 -13.17 -5.05
C VAL A 511 -28.96 -12.81 -6.53
N THR A 512 -29.48 -11.61 -6.85
CA THR A 512 -29.63 -11.13 -8.23
C THR A 512 -28.27 -11.08 -8.94
N HIS A 513 -27.23 -10.60 -8.25
CA HIS A 513 -25.85 -10.60 -8.75
C HIS A 513 -25.39 -12.00 -9.20
N CYS A 514 -25.65 -13.02 -8.39
CA CYS A 514 -25.28 -14.40 -8.72
C CYS A 514 -26.16 -15.00 -9.84
N GLU A 515 -27.44 -14.64 -9.91
CA GLU A 515 -28.37 -15.09 -10.95
C GLU A 515 -28.06 -14.51 -12.33
N LEU A 516 -27.56 -13.27 -12.38
CA LEU A 516 -27.17 -12.60 -13.61
C LEU A 516 -25.86 -13.14 -14.17
N LEU A 517 -24.83 -13.26 -13.33
CA LEU A 517 -23.49 -13.67 -13.78
C LEU A 517 -23.33 -15.18 -13.97
N LYS A 518 -24.07 -15.99 -13.19
CA LYS A 518 -24.15 -17.46 -13.34
C LYS A 518 -22.82 -18.23 -13.24
N ASP A 519 -21.80 -17.60 -12.70
CA ASP A 519 -20.46 -18.15 -12.44
C ASP A 519 -20.18 -18.29 -10.92
N ARG A 520 -21.08 -17.77 -10.08
CA ARG A 520 -20.87 -17.62 -8.64
C ARG A 520 -22.09 -17.94 -7.78
N PHE A 521 -21.85 -18.12 -6.48
CA PHE A 521 -22.86 -18.59 -5.53
C PHE A 521 -22.90 -17.75 -4.25
N ALA A 522 -24.09 -17.34 -3.82
CA ALA A 522 -24.28 -16.52 -2.62
C ALA A 522 -24.40 -17.36 -1.33
N VAL A 523 -23.76 -16.89 -0.26
CA VAL A 523 -23.94 -17.40 1.10
C VAL A 523 -24.58 -16.30 1.94
N LEU A 524 -25.85 -16.50 2.30
CA LEU A 524 -26.67 -15.49 2.99
C LEU A 524 -26.59 -15.66 4.51
N ASP A 525 -26.76 -14.56 5.24
CA ASP A 525 -26.87 -14.56 6.69
C ASP A 525 -28.33 -14.28 7.11
N PRO A 526 -28.89 -15.05 8.05
CA PRO A 526 -30.15 -14.67 8.64
C PRO A 526 -29.96 -13.49 9.60
N ARG A 527 -31.07 -12.82 9.94
CA ARG A 527 -31.09 -11.96 11.13
C ARG A 527 -30.61 -12.72 12.37
N ASP A 528 -29.87 -12.05 13.23
CA ASP A 528 -29.42 -12.61 14.51
C ASP A 528 -30.58 -12.92 15.45
N GLY A 529 -30.39 -13.87 16.37
CA GLY A 529 -31.39 -14.15 17.40
C GLY A 529 -32.75 -14.71 16.94
N LEU A 530 -32.94 -15.01 15.65
CA LEU A 530 -34.20 -15.59 15.17
C LEU A 530 -34.47 -16.96 15.81
N ASP A 531 -35.71 -17.19 16.20
CA ASP A 531 -36.21 -18.51 16.58
C ASP A 531 -36.56 -19.34 15.32
N ILE A 532 -37.10 -20.55 15.53
CA ILE A 532 -37.42 -21.48 14.44
C ILE A 532 -38.49 -20.92 13.50
N GLU A 533 -39.51 -20.23 14.01
CA GLU A 533 -40.55 -19.63 13.18
C GLU A 533 -40.00 -18.42 12.40
N GLY A 534 -39.23 -17.56 13.08
CA GLY A 534 -38.61 -16.38 12.50
C GLY A 534 -37.64 -16.71 11.36
N ILE A 535 -36.78 -17.73 11.52
CA ILE A 535 -35.87 -18.15 10.44
C ILE A 535 -36.63 -18.75 9.25
N GLN A 536 -37.74 -19.45 9.50
CA GLN A 536 -38.58 -19.97 8.43
C GLN A 536 -39.25 -18.84 7.65
N ALA A 537 -39.77 -17.83 8.33
CA ALA A 537 -40.35 -16.64 7.69
C ALA A 537 -39.29 -15.85 6.91
N PHE A 538 -38.09 -15.67 7.47
CA PHE A 538 -36.97 -15.01 6.78
C PHE A 538 -36.61 -15.74 5.48
N ARG A 539 -36.55 -17.08 5.51
CA ARG A 539 -36.23 -17.86 4.31
C ARG A 539 -37.29 -17.71 3.22
N GLU A 540 -38.57 -17.56 3.55
CA GLU A 540 -39.67 -17.55 2.58
C GLU A 540 -39.55 -16.43 1.53
N SER A 541 -38.77 -15.38 1.80
CA SER A 541 -38.51 -14.28 0.88
C SER A 541 -37.63 -14.63 -0.34
N PHE A 542 -36.99 -15.80 -0.39
CA PHE A 542 -36.01 -16.14 -1.43
C PHE A 542 -36.37 -17.45 -2.13
N ASP A 543 -36.41 -17.53 -3.45
CA ASP A 543 -36.49 -18.84 -4.16
C ASP A 543 -35.46 -18.87 -5.29
N THR A 544 -34.29 -19.43 -4.99
CA THR A 544 -33.16 -19.43 -5.93
C THR A 544 -32.26 -20.63 -5.74
N LYS A 545 -31.73 -21.12 -6.85
CA LYS A 545 -30.68 -22.15 -6.85
C LYS A 545 -29.28 -21.58 -6.60
N TYR A 546 -29.09 -20.26 -6.66
CA TYR A 546 -27.77 -19.62 -6.57
C TYR A 546 -27.39 -19.16 -5.16
N ALA A 547 -28.17 -19.53 -4.14
CA ALA A 547 -27.90 -19.14 -2.76
C ALA A 547 -28.16 -20.27 -1.74
N ALA A 548 -27.50 -20.17 -0.59
CA ALA A 548 -27.74 -21.00 0.58
C ALA A 548 -27.78 -20.16 1.86
N LEU A 549 -28.67 -20.54 2.78
CA LEU A 549 -28.84 -19.89 4.09
C LEU A 549 -28.35 -20.81 5.20
N TYR A 550 -27.59 -20.26 6.15
CA TYR A 550 -27.01 -21.00 7.27
C TYR A 550 -27.47 -20.43 8.60
N TYR A 551 -27.94 -21.31 9.51
CA TYR A 551 -28.52 -20.92 10.79
C TYR A 551 -28.09 -21.90 11.89
N PRO A 552 -27.82 -21.45 13.13
CA PRO A 552 -27.84 -20.06 13.61
C PRO A 552 -26.46 -19.40 13.49
N TRP A 553 -26.33 -18.21 14.07
CA TRP A 553 -25.06 -17.50 14.16
C TRP A 553 -24.03 -18.25 15.01
N LEU A 554 -22.75 -17.89 14.83
CA LEU A 554 -21.62 -18.50 15.51
C LEU A 554 -21.14 -17.63 16.67
N VAL A 555 -20.47 -18.20 17.66
CA VAL A 555 -19.89 -17.44 18.77
C VAL A 555 -18.37 -17.49 18.68
N THR A 556 -17.75 -16.30 18.64
CA THR A 556 -16.29 -16.14 18.58
C THR A 556 -15.80 -15.17 19.64
N ARG A 557 -14.50 -15.20 19.94
CA ARG A 557 -13.86 -14.23 20.82
C ARG A 557 -13.45 -13.01 20.00
N ASP A 558 -14.03 -11.84 20.29
CA ASP A 558 -13.57 -10.57 19.70
C ASP A 558 -12.25 -10.14 20.37
N PRO A 559 -11.14 -10.05 19.62
CA PRO A 559 -9.86 -9.63 20.18
C PRO A 559 -9.82 -8.15 20.60
N LEU A 560 -10.70 -7.30 20.06
CA LEU A 560 -10.73 -5.88 20.38
C LEU A 560 -11.38 -5.62 21.73
N SER A 561 -12.60 -6.12 21.95
CA SER A 561 -13.31 -5.98 23.23
C SER A 561 -12.91 -7.02 24.28
N ASN A 562 -12.20 -8.07 23.86
CA ASN A 562 -11.93 -9.26 24.68
C ASN A 562 -13.22 -9.80 25.30
N ARG A 563 -14.26 -9.95 24.47
CA ARG A 563 -15.57 -10.52 24.84
C ARG A 563 -16.01 -11.53 23.80
N ASP A 564 -16.90 -12.42 24.21
CA ASP A 564 -17.53 -13.35 23.27
C ASP A 564 -18.66 -12.61 22.55
N VAL A 565 -18.70 -12.73 21.23
CA VAL A 565 -19.68 -12.06 20.37
C VAL A 565 -20.26 -13.05 19.37
N GLU A 566 -21.54 -12.87 19.06
CA GLU A 566 -22.19 -13.58 17.97
C GLU A 566 -21.75 -12.98 16.63
N VAL A 567 -21.41 -13.83 15.68
CA VAL A 567 -20.92 -13.44 14.35
C VAL A 567 -21.71 -14.14 13.25
N PRO A 568 -21.89 -13.47 12.11
CA PRO A 568 -22.56 -14.04 10.95
C PRO A 568 -21.81 -15.28 10.43
N PRO A 569 -22.53 -16.36 10.05
CA PRO A 569 -21.92 -17.58 9.56
C PRO A 569 -21.30 -17.46 8.16
N SER A 570 -21.79 -16.59 7.27
CA SER A 570 -21.41 -16.54 5.85
C SER A 570 -19.90 -16.55 5.58
N GLY A 571 -19.13 -15.76 6.34
CA GLY A 571 -17.66 -15.73 6.22
C GLY A 571 -17.00 -17.08 6.54
N HIS A 572 -17.44 -17.75 7.62
CA HIS A 572 -16.95 -19.08 8.00
C HIS A 572 -17.33 -20.12 6.95
N LEU A 573 -18.56 -20.03 6.42
CA LEU A 573 -19.09 -20.98 5.44
C LEU A 573 -18.42 -20.83 4.08
N ALA A 574 -18.13 -19.61 3.62
CA ALA A 574 -17.31 -19.38 2.44
C ALA A 574 -15.90 -19.99 2.59
N GLY A 575 -15.30 -19.89 3.78
CA GLY A 575 -14.02 -20.55 4.09
C GLY A 575 -14.13 -22.08 4.07
N ILE A 576 -15.23 -22.63 4.59
CA ILE A 576 -15.52 -24.07 4.55
C ILE A 576 -15.72 -24.55 3.12
N TYR A 577 -16.43 -23.80 2.28
CA TYR A 577 -16.59 -24.11 0.85
C TYR A 577 -15.22 -24.19 0.18
N ALA A 578 -14.40 -23.15 0.34
CA ALA A 578 -13.05 -23.12 -0.21
C ALA A 578 -12.20 -24.31 0.25
N ARG A 579 -12.22 -24.63 1.56
CA ARG A 579 -11.48 -25.76 2.11
C ARG A 579 -11.95 -27.10 1.55
N VAL A 580 -13.26 -27.34 1.52
CA VAL A 580 -13.83 -28.60 1.02
C VAL A 580 -13.52 -28.76 -0.47
N ASP A 581 -13.63 -27.70 -1.25
CA ASP A 581 -13.36 -27.73 -2.68
C ASP A 581 -11.88 -28.05 -2.97
N VAL A 582 -10.95 -27.44 -2.22
CA VAL A 582 -9.51 -27.73 -2.36
C VAL A 582 -9.18 -29.15 -1.91
N GLU A 583 -9.77 -29.63 -0.82
CA GLU A 583 -9.43 -30.94 -0.24
C GLU A 583 -10.13 -32.11 -0.96
N ARG A 584 -11.35 -31.89 -1.50
CA ARG A 584 -12.26 -32.96 -1.93
C ARG A 584 -12.98 -32.68 -3.25
N GLY A 585 -12.85 -31.48 -3.82
CA GLY A 585 -13.54 -31.06 -5.03
C GLY A 585 -14.96 -30.51 -4.78
N VAL A 586 -15.41 -29.61 -5.67
CA VAL A 586 -16.70 -28.90 -5.57
C VAL A 586 -17.93 -29.80 -5.53
N HIS A 587 -17.81 -31.03 -6.06
CA HIS A 587 -18.87 -32.04 -6.06
C HIS A 587 -19.15 -32.60 -4.65
N LYS A 588 -18.25 -32.41 -3.67
CA LYS A 588 -18.48 -32.82 -2.28
C LYS A 588 -19.34 -31.78 -1.55
N ALA A 589 -20.46 -32.24 -0.99
CA ALA A 589 -21.29 -31.40 -0.12
C ALA A 589 -20.48 -30.78 1.04
N PRO A 590 -20.54 -29.45 1.28
CA PRO A 590 -19.86 -28.78 2.39
C PRO A 590 -20.59 -28.98 3.74
N ALA A 591 -21.11 -30.19 3.97
CA ALA A 591 -21.80 -30.62 5.18
C ALA A 591 -21.04 -31.76 5.87
N ASN A 592 -21.33 -31.94 7.15
CA ASN A 592 -20.59 -32.79 8.09
C ASN A 592 -19.12 -32.36 8.23
N VAL A 593 -18.90 -31.04 8.25
CA VAL A 593 -17.57 -30.43 8.30
C VAL A 593 -17.44 -29.61 9.58
N VAL A 594 -16.29 -29.71 10.25
CA VAL A 594 -16.01 -28.98 11.50
C VAL A 594 -15.82 -27.49 11.24
N ILE A 595 -16.48 -26.67 12.05
CA ILE A 595 -16.34 -25.21 12.03
C ILE A 595 -15.16 -24.82 12.92
N ARG A 596 -14.17 -24.15 12.34
CA ARG A 596 -12.97 -23.64 13.03
C ARG A 596 -13.15 -22.16 13.39
N GLY A 597 -12.35 -21.67 14.33
CA GLY A 597 -12.34 -20.24 14.72
C GLY A 597 -13.47 -19.82 15.68
N VAL A 598 -14.30 -20.78 16.13
CA VAL A 598 -15.42 -20.56 17.07
C VAL A 598 -15.07 -21.01 18.48
N ARG A 599 -15.86 -20.57 19.46
CA ARG A 599 -15.72 -21.01 20.86
C ARG A 599 -15.85 -22.53 20.97
N LEU A 600 -14.95 -23.16 21.73
CA LEU A 600 -14.91 -24.62 21.88
C LEU A 600 -16.22 -25.17 22.47
N THR A 601 -16.70 -24.54 23.53
CA THR A 601 -18.02 -24.78 24.14
C THR A 601 -19.00 -23.73 23.64
N ASP A 602 -20.25 -24.10 23.35
CA ASP A 602 -21.30 -23.14 22.99
C ASP A 602 -20.90 -22.19 21.84
N GLY A 603 -20.18 -22.70 20.84
CA GLY A 603 -19.71 -21.96 19.66
C GLY A 603 -20.81 -21.67 18.63
N ILE A 604 -22.03 -22.11 18.91
CA ILE A 604 -23.24 -21.89 18.11
C ILE A 604 -24.20 -21.13 19.02
N ALA A 605 -24.72 -20.00 18.54
CA ALA A 605 -25.49 -19.06 19.35
C ALA A 605 -26.78 -19.66 19.90
N GLN A 606 -27.39 -20.59 19.15
CA GLN A 606 -28.64 -21.23 19.52
C GLN A 606 -28.57 -22.74 19.33
N ASP A 607 -29.08 -23.50 20.30
CA ASP A 607 -29.11 -24.95 20.20
C ASP A 607 -30.19 -25.44 19.22
N VAL A 608 -29.75 -25.95 18.08
CA VAL A 608 -30.64 -26.60 17.10
C VAL A 608 -30.72 -28.09 17.42
N THR A 609 -31.86 -28.51 17.98
CA THR A 609 -32.16 -29.92 18.21
C THR A 609 -32.47 -30.67 16.91
N LYS A 610 -32.51 -32.00 16.95
CA LYS A 610 -32.96 -32.81 15.80
C LYS A 610 -34.38 -32.42 15.36
N ARG A 611 -35.30 -32.21 16.31
CA ARG A 611 -36.69 -31.82 16.01
C ARG A 611 -36.78 -30.45 15.34
N HIS A 612 -35.95 -29.49 15.77
CA HIS A 612 -35.84 -28.20 15.10
C HIS A 612 -35.33 -28.38 13.66
N GLN A 613 -34.27 -29.17 13.48
CA GLN A 613 -33.73 -29.45 12.15
C GLN A 613 -34.74 -30.11 11.21
N ASP A 614 -35.58 -31.02 11.72
CA ASP A 614 -36.63 -31.68 10.92
C ASP A 614 -37.63 -30.67 10.33
N LEU A 615 -37.78 -29.47 10.93
CA LEU A 615 -38.59 -28.36 10.43
C LEU A 615 -37.82 -27.42 9.49
N LEU A 616 -36.53 -27.21 9.74
CA LEU A 616 -35.67 -26.28 8.99
C LEU A 616 -35.22 -26.85 7.65
N ASN A 617 -34.76 -28.10 7.65
CA ASN A 617 -34.11 -28.72 6.51
C ASN A 617 -35.03 -28.83 5.27
N PRO A 618 -36.33 -29.20 5.38
CA PRO A 618 -37.26 -29.16 4.24
C PRO A 618 -37.36 -27.82 3.54
N LYS A 619 -37.18 -26.71 4.27
CA LYS A 619 -37.22 -25.35 3.72
C LYS A 619 -35.88 -24.86 3.14
N GLY A 620 -34.85 -25.71 3.10
CA GLY A 620 -33.53 -25.34 2.58
C GLY A 620 -32.67 -24.54 3.57
N ILE A 621 -33.04 -24.52 4.85
CA ILE A 621 -32.27 -23.83 5.91
C ILE A 621 -31.22 -24.80 6.46
N ASN A 622 -29.95 -24.46 6.29
CA ASN A 622 -28.83 -25.33 6.68
C ASN A 622 -28.45 -25.13 8.14
N ALA A 623 -28.74 -26.14 8.97
CA ALA A 623 -28.46 -26.08 10.40
C ALA A 623 -26.96 -26.20 10.70
N LEU A 624 -26.44 -25.34 11.58
CA LEU A 624 -25.17 -25.49 12.27
C LEU A 624 -25.46 -26.13 13.63
N ARG A 625 -24.75 -27.21 13.97
CA ARG A 625 -25.06 -28.02 15.16
C ARG A 625 -23.82 -28.48 15.90
N PHE A 626 -23.94 -28.56 17.21
CA PHE A 626 -22.92 -29.18 18.06
C PHE A 626 -23.23 -30.67 18.23
N PHE A 627 -22.20 -31.50 18.11
CA PHE A 627 -22.27 -32.92 18.37
C PHE A 627 -21.21 -33.31 19.40
N PRO A 628 -21.60 -33.92 20.54
CA PRO A 628 -20.64 -34.42 21.52
C PRO A 628 -19.58 -35.33 20.87
N GLY A 629 -18.30 -35.05 21.12
CA GLY A 629 -17.16 -35.79 20.55
C GLY A 629 -16.82 -35.47 19.08
N LEU A 630 -17.72 -34.82 18.33
CA LEU A 630 -17.53 -34.47 16.92
C LEU A 630 -17.37 -32.97 16.67
N GLY A 631 -17.68 -32.12 17.67
CA GLY A 631 -17.53 -30.67 17.64
C GLY A 631 -18.69 -29.93 16.96
N HIS A 632 -18.48 -28.63 16.72
CA HIS A 632 -19.40 -27.77 15.95
C HIS A 632 -19.30 -28.11 14.46
N ARG A 633 -20.44 -28.40 13.83
CA ARG A 633 -20.50 -28.86 12.44
C ARG A 633 -21.55 -28.15 11.61
N VAL A 634 -21.22 -27.98 10.34
CA VAL A 634 -22.20 -27.69 9.29
C VAL A 634 -23.01 -28.95 9.05
N TRP A 635 -24.33 -28.87 9.17
CA TRP A 635 -25.21 -30.04 9.15
C TRP A 635 -26.38 -29.90 8.15
N GLY A 636 -26.10 -29.21 7.04
CA GLY A 636 -26.97 -29.08 5.86
C GLY A 636 -26.17 -28.57 4.66
N ALA A 637 -26.61 -28.90 3.45
CA ALA A 637 -26.04 -28.42 2.19
C ALA A 637 -27.12 -28.25 1.11
N ARG A 638 -28.28 -27.70 1.48
CA ARG A 638 -29.38 -27.39 0.57
C ARG A 638 -29.29 -25.94 0.08
N THR A 639 -29.73 -25.72 -1.15
CA THR A 639 -29.93 -24.38 -1.71
C THR A 639 -31.26 -23.81 -1.23
N LEU A 640 -31.55 -22.57 -1.62
CA LEU A 640 -32.84 -21.95 -1.42
C LEU A 640 -33.85 -22.29 -2.52
N SER A 641 -33.61 -23.28 -3.38
CA SER A 641 -34.51 -23.59 -4.49
C SER A 641 -35.66 -24.49 -4.07
N SER A 642 -36.86 -24.18 -4.57
CA SER A 642 -38.02 -25.08 -4.55
C SER A 642 -37.91 -26.23 -5.57
N ASP A 643 -37.02 -26.11 -6.57
CA ASP A 643 -36.77 -27.16 -7.56
C ASP A 643 -35.91 -28.29 -6.98
N SER A 644 -36.48 -29.49 -6.94
CA SER A 644 -35.83 -30.69 -6.43
C SER A 644 -34.54 -31.08 -7.16
N THR A 645 -34.36 -30.66 -8.43
CA THR A 645 -33.15 -30.92 -9.21
C THR A 645 -31.96 -30.08 -8.72
N TRP A 646 -32.24 -28.86 -8.24
CA TRP A 646 -31.24 -27.91 -7.75
C TRP A 646 -31.16 -27.85 -6.23
N LYS A 647 -31.66 -28.90 -5.55
CA LYS A 647 -31.79 -28.97 -4.11
C LYS A 647 -30.47 -28.81 -3.34
N TYR A 648 -29.34 -29.28 -3.89
CA TYR A 648 -28.07 -29.35 -3.15
C TYR A 648 -27.02 -28.35 -3.64
N VAL A 649 -26.31 -27.75 -2.69
CA VAL A 649 -25.25 -26.76 -2.91
C VAL A 649 -24.14 -27.31 -3.81
N ASN A 650 -23.62 -28.50 -3.50
CA ASN A 650 -22.53 -29.10 -4.28
C ASN A 650 -22.94 -29.43 -5.72
N VAL A 651 -24.21 -29.77 -5.94
CA VAL A 651 -24.73 -30.01 -7.29
C VAL A 651 -24.76 -28.70 -8.07
N ARG A 652 -25.36 -27.63 -7.54
CA ARG A 652 -25.37 -26.35 -8.25
C ARG A 652 -23.96 -25.82 -8.48
N ARG A 653 -23.10 -25.85 -7.47
CA ARG A 653 -21.70 -25.36 -7.60
C ARG A 653 -20.87 -26.19 -8.57
N LEU A 654 -21.13 -27.50 -8.70
CA LEU A 654 -20.52 -28.32 -9.75
C LEU A 654 -20.95 -27.84 -11.14
N PHE A 655 -22.23 -27.51 -11.34
CA PHE A 655 -22.67 -26.96 -12.62
C PHE A 655 -22.06 -25.59 -12.92
N LEU A 656 -21.95 -24.69 -11.95
CA LEU A 656 -21.24 -23.41 -12.12
C LEU A 656 -19.79 -23.64 -12.57
N PHE A 657 -19.08 -24.56 -11.91
CA PHE A 657 -17.72 -24.94 -12.29
C PHE A 657 -17.62 -25.48 -13.71
N LEU A 658 -18.56 -26.34 -14.13
CA LEU A 658 -18.57 -26.91 -15.47
C LEU A 658 -18.87 -25.86 -16.53
N GLU A 659 -19.91 -25.06 -16.33
CA GLU A 659 -20.34 -23.99 -17.23
C GLU A 659 -19.20 -23.01 -17.46
N GLU A 660 -18.57 -22.51 -16.38
CA GLU A 660 -17.48 -21.53 -16.45
C GLU A 660 -16.20 -22.11 -17.06
N SER A 661 -15.81 -23.34 -16.69
CA SER A 661 -14.61 -23.97 -17.27
C SER A 661 -14.77 -24.19 -18.77
N ILE A 662 -15.97 -24.59 -19.21
CA ILE A 662 -16.26 -24.79 -20.63
C ILE A 662 -16.26 -23.46 -21.37
N ASP A 663 -16.85 -22.40 -20.81
CA ASP A 663 -16.84 -21.07 -21.42
C ASP A 663 -15.40 -20.54 -21.61
N GLU A 664 -14.58 -20.49 -20.56
CA GLU A 664 -13.17 -20.06 -20.67
C GLU A 664 -12.36 -20.95 -21.63
N GLY A 665 -12.55 -22.26 -21.54
CA GLY A 665 -11.81 -23.25 -22.31
C GLY A 665 -12.21 -23.33 -23.79
N THR A 666 -13.33 -22.72 -24.18
CA THR A 666 -13.84 -22.75 -25.56
C THR A 666 -13.90 -21.37 -26.24
N GLN A 667 -13.34 -20.32 -25.62
CA GLN A 667 -13.26 -18.98 -26.24
C GLN A 667 -12.61 -18.97 -27.63
N TRP A 668 -11.69 -19.90 -27.92
CA TRP A 668 -11.03 -20.04 -29.21
C TRP A 668 -11.99 -20.42 -30.36
N VAL A 669 -13.19 -20.92 -30.06
CA VAL A 669 -14.19 -21.31 -31.07
C VAL A 669 -14.79 -20.08 -31.78
N VAL A 670 -14.76 -18.92 -31.13
CA VAL A 670 -15.35 -17.69 -31.66
C VAL A 670 -14.56 -17.22 -32.88
N PHE A 671 -15.28 -16.94 -33.97
CA PHE A 671 -14.74 -16.54 -35.29
C PHE A 671 -14.03 -17.63 -36.11
N GLU A 672 -14.07 -18.89 -35.67
CA GLU A 672 -13.61 -20.01 -36.48
C GLU A 672 -14.62 -20.36 -37.60
N PRO A 673 -14.19 -20.99 -38.70
CA PRO A 673 -15.09 -21.50 -39.74
C PRO A 673 -16.11 -22.48 -39.15
N ASN A 674 -17.40 -22.17 -39.27
CA ASN A 674 -18.48 -22.99 -38.71
C ASN A 674 -18.73 -24.24 -39.57
N ASP A 675 -17.87 -25.26 -39.45
CA ASP A 675 -17.91 -26.52 -40.19
C ASP A 675 -17.80 -27.77 -39.29
N GLU A 676 -17.94 -28.95 -39.90
CA GLU A 676 -17.90 -30.23 -39.18
C GLU A 676 -16.57 -30.48 -38.45
N ALA A 677 -15.45 -29.93 -38.96
CA ALA A 677 -14.16 -30.09 -38.32
C ALA A 677 -14.10 -29.31 -37.00
N LEU A 678 -14.61 -28.07 -36.99
CA LEU A 678 -14.77 -27.28 -35.76
C LEU A 678 -15.69 -28.01 -34.76
N TRP A 679 -16.84 -28.53 -35.21
CA TRP A 679 -17.79 -29.21 -34.33
C TRP A 679 -17.18 -30.45 -33.68
N ALA A 680 -16.44 -31.26 -34.46
CA ALA A 680 -15.73 -32.42 -33.94
C ALA A 680 -14.67 -32.03 -32.90
N LEU A 681 -13.97 -30.93 -33.12
CA LEU A 681 -12.94 -30.42 -32.22
C LEU A 681 -13.53 -29.89 -30.90
N VAL A 682 -14.64 -29.14 -30.97
CA VAL A 682 -15.41 -28.70 -29.79
C VAL A 682 -15.86 -29.90 -28.98
N ARG A 683 -16.49 -30.88 -29.64
CA ARG A 683 -16.98 -32.10 -29.01
C ARG A 683 -15.85 -32.86 -28.30
N GLN A 684 -14.73 -33.08 -28.99
CA GLN A 684 -13.56 -33.76 -28.43
C GLN A 684 -13.00 -33.02 -27.21
N THR A 685 -12.88 -31.71 -27.29
CA THR A 685 -12.32 -30.85 -26.23
C THR A 685 -13.16 -30.94 -24.95
N ILE A 686 -14.48 -30.81 -25.09
CA ILE A 686 -15.43 -30.91 -23.96
C ILE A 686 -15.50 -32.35 -23.42
N THR A 687 -15.51 -33.37 -24.29
CA THR A 687 -15.49 -34.79 -23.87
C THR A 687 -14.24 -35.12 -23.05
N ASN A 688 -13.06 -34.61 -23.45
CA ASN A 688 -11.82 -34.83 -22.70
C ASN A 688 -11.87 -34.21 -21.30
N PHE A 689 -12.43 -33.00 -21.20
CA PHE A 689 -12.64 -32.32 -19.92
C PHE A 689 -13.59 -33.09 -19.01
N LEU A 690 -14.80 -33.40 -19.49
CA LEU A 690 -15.80 -34.12 -18.70
C LEU A 690 -15.34 -35.53 -18.31
N THR A 691 -14.52 -36.18 -19.13
CA THR A 691 -13.85 -37.44 -18.77
C THR A 691 -12.94 -37.26 -17.55
N THR A 692 -12.19 -36.16 -17.50
CA THR A 692 -11.33 -35.83 -16.35
C THR A 692 -12.17 -35.56 -15.10
N VAL A 693 -13.27 -34.81 -15.25
CA VAL A 693 -14.21 -34.53 -14.15
C VAL A 693 -14.86 -35.83 -13.65
N TRP A 694 -15.29 -36.73 -14.53
CA TRP A 694 -15.83 -38.05 -14.15
C TRP A 694 -14.80 -38.90 -13.40
N ARG A 695 -13.55 -38.97 -13.91
CA ARG A 695 -12.46 -39.71 -13.25
C ARG A 695 -12.11 -39.18 -11.85
N SER A 696 -12.41 -37.91 -11.56
CA SER A 696 -12.27 -37.32 -10.22
C SER A 696 -13.36 -37.76 -9.23
N GLY A 697 -14.41 -38.46 -9.71
CA GLY A 697 -15.55 -38.90 -8.91
C GLY A 697 -16.70 -37.89 -8.82
N ALA A 698 -16.64 -36.79 -9.60
CA ALA A 698 -17.66 -35.74 -9.56
C ALA A 698 -18.96 -36.10 -10.30
N LEU A 699 -18.86 -36.97 -11.32
CA LEU A 699 -20.00 -37.45 -12.10
C LEU A 699 -20.31 -38.93 -11.76
N ALA A 700 -21.59 -39.27 -11.70
CA ALA A 700 -22.07 -40.61 -11.43
C ALA A 700 -22.04 -41.47 -12.70
N GLY A 701 -21.84 -42.78 -12.56
CA GLY A 701 -21.81 -43.72 -13.70
C GLY A 701 -20.56 -44.60 -13.66
N THR A 702 -20.71 -45.84 -14.09
CA THR A 702 -19.61 -46.81 -14.20
C THR A 702 -18.81 -46.66 -15.49
N THR A 703 -19.41 -46.01 -16.49
CA THR A 703 -18.79 -45.63 -17.76
C THR A 703 -18.97 -44.14 -18.03
N ALA A 704 -18.17 -43.57 -18.93
CA ALA A 704 -18.28 -42.15 -19.31
C ALA A 704 -19.64 -41.84 -19.96
N ASP A 705 -20.17 -42.75 -20.78
CA ASP A 705 -21.45 -42.58 -21.49
C ASP A 705 -22.67 -42.57 -20.55
N GLU A 706 -22.58 -43.24 -19.40
CA GLU A 706 -23.58 -43.11 -18.32
C GLU A 706 -23.47 -41.78 -17.58
N ALA A 707 -22.27 -41.19 -17.54
CA ALA A 707 -21.96 -40.02 -16.74
C ALA A 707 -22.22 -38.70 -17.45
N PHE A 708 -21.98 -38.63 -18.77
CA PHE A 708 -22.23 -37.43 -19.56
C PHE A 708 -22.39 -37.74 -21.05
N PHE A 709 -22.96 -36.79 -21.79
CA PHE A 709 -22.94 -36.76 -23.25
C PHE A 709 -22.57 -35.37 -23.75
N VAL A 710 -21.98 -35.32 -24.96
CA VAL A 710 -21.66 -34.09 -25.69
C VAL A 710 -22.09 -34.27 -27.13
N ALA A 711 -23.07 -33.50 -27.58
CA ALA A 711 -23.56 -33.50 -28.94
C ALA A 711 -23.31 -32.13 -29.59
N CYS A 712 -22.51 -32.12 -30.65
CA CYS A 712 -22.24 -30.94 -31.47
C CYS A 712 -22.06 -31.44 -32.91
N ASP A 713 -23.18 -31.44 -33.64
CA ASP A 713 -23.31 -31.93 -35.01
C ASP A 713 -24.65 -31.42 -35.62
N ARG A 714 -25.00 -31.86 -36.82
CA ARG A 714 -26.25 -31.47 -37.52
C ARG A 714 -27.54 -31.83 -36.78
N SER A 715 -27.51 -32.69 -35.75
CA SER A 715 -28.69 -32.98 -34.94
C SER A 715 -29.02 -31.88 -33.93
N THR A 716 -28.04 -31.05 -33.57
CA THR A 716 -28.22 -29.94 -32.61
C THR A 716 -28.45 -28.59 -33.27
N MET A 717 -28.26 -28.47 -34.59
CA MET A 717 -28.29 -27.22 -35.34
C MET A 717 -29.16 -27.32 -36.59
N THR A 718 -30.00 -26.31 -36.83
CA THR A 718 -30.77 -26.17 -38.06
C THR A 718 -29.99 -25.42 -39.15
N GLU A 719 -30.51 -25.40 -40.37
CA GLU A 719 -29.90 -24.61 -41.44
C GLU A 719 -29.94 -23.10 -41.13
N ASP A 720 -30.99 -22.63 -40.46
CA ASP A 720 -31.11 -21.23 -40.01
C ASP A 720 -30.04 -20.90 -38.96
N ASP A 721 -29.74 -21.83 -38.04
CA ASP A 721 -28.67 -21.64 -37.06
C ASP A 721 -27.32 -21.43 -37.74
N LEU A 722 -26.99 -22.27 -38.74
CA LEU A 722 -25.73 -22.14 -39.47
C LEU A 722 -25.64 -20.86 -40.29
N GLN A 723 -26.73 -20.48 -40.96
CA GLN A 723 -26.79 -19.23 -41.74
C GLN A 723 -26.64 -17.99 -40.87
N ASN A 724 -27.08 -18.06 -39.61
CA ASN A 724 -26.89 -17.01 -38.61
C ASN A 724 -25.59 -17.17 -37.79
N GLY A 725 -24.69 -18.08 -38.17
CA GLY A 725 -23.39 -18.26 -37.53
C GLY A 725 -23.46 -18.86 -36.11
N ARG A 726 -24.56 -19.55 -35.76
CA ARG A 726 -24.72 -20.20 -34.45
C ARG A 726 -24.15 -21.61 -34.48
N LEU A 727 -23.38 -21.94 -33.45
CA LEU A 727 -22.94 -23.29 -33.13
C LEU A 727 -23.60 -23.71 -31.82
N ILE A 728 -24.36 -24.82 -31.83
CA ILE A 728 -25.10 -25.31 -30.66
C ILE A 728 -24.50 -26.64 -30.22
N CYS A 729 -23.89 -26.65 -29.04
CA CYS A 729 -23.41 -27.86 -28.39
C CYS A 729 -24.33 -28.22 -27.20
N GLN A 730 -24.93 -29.40 -27.23
CA GLN A 730 -25.74 -29.92 -26.13
C GLN A 730 -24.90 -30.80 -25.22
N ILE A 731 -24.91 -30.50 -23.92
CA ILE A 731 -24.13 -31.19 -22.91
C ILE A 731 -25.07 -31.64 -21.80
N GLY A 732 -25.04 -32.91 -21.46
CA GLY A 732 -25.72 -33.45 -20.28
C GLY A 732 -24.73 -34.13 -19.36
N VAL A 733 -24.90 -33.94 -18.05
CA VAL A 733 -24.05 -34.54 -17.01
C VAL A 733 -24.90 -35.12 -15.88
N ALA A 734 -24.45 -36.23 -15.30
CA ALA A 734 -25.07 -36.88 -14.15
C ALA A 734 -24.25 -36.58 -12.87
N PRO A 735 -24.65 -35.62 -12.03
CA PRO A 735 -23.91 -35.30 -10.81
C PRO A 735 -24.05 -36.38 -9.73
N VAL A 736 -23.03 -36.53 -8.88
CA VAL A 736 -23.15 -37.36 -7.68
C VAL A 736 -23.97 -36.64 -6.61
N PHE A 737 -25.08 -37.26 -6.18
CA PHE A 737 -25.92 -36.74 -5.10
C PHE A 737 -25.39 -37.16 -3.71
N PRO A 738 -25.48 -36.28 -2.70
CA PRO A 738 -25.05 -36.62 -1.34
C PRO A 738 -26.03 -37.57 -0.64
N ALA A 739 -25.50 -38.51 0.15
CA ALA A 739 -26.30 -39.35 1.03
C ALA A 739 -26.74 -38.58 2.30
N GLU A 740 -27.88 -37.89 2.21
CA GLU A 740 -28.45 -37.09 3.31
C GLU A 740 -29.12 -37.96 4.40
N PHE A 741 -29.76 -39.08 4.02
CA PHE A 741 -30.47 -39.98 4.93
C PHE A 741 -29.87 -41.38 4.87
N VAL A 742 -29.46 -41.92 6.02
CA VAL A 742 -29.03 -43.31 6.16
C VAL A 742 -30.03 -44.03 7.05
N ILE A 743 -30.76 -45.00 6.48
CA ILE A 743 -31.83 -45.73 7.17
C ILE A 743 -31.37 -47.15 7.45
N PHE A 744 -31.09 -47.47 8.72
CA PHE A 744 -30.88 -48.83 9.18
C PHE A 744 -32.22 -49.44 9.59
N ARG A 745 -32.66 -50.50 8.90
CA ARG A 745 -33.86 -51.27 9.26
C ARG A 745 -33.41 -52.51 10.03
N ILE A 746 -33.65 -52.52 11.35
CA ILE A 746 -33.32 -53.65 12.22
C ILE A 746 -34.60 -54.48 12.42
N GLN A 747 -34.56 -55.75 12.02
CA GLN A 747 -35.67 -56.69 12.23
C GLN A 747 -35.27 -57.73 13.28
N GLN A 748 -36.22 -58.06 14.16
CA GLN A 748 -36.08 -59.21 15.04
C GLN A 748 -36.31 -60.48 14.22
N LYS A 749 -35.28 -61.33 14.12
CA LYS A 749 -35.38 -62.61 13.40
C LYS A 749 -36.25 -63.59 14.19
N THR A 750 -37.46 -63.86 13.74
CA THR A 750 -38.25 -65.03 14.17
C THR A 750 -37.88 -66.25 13.29
N ARG A 751 -38.07 -67.46 13.82
CA ARG A 751 -37.53 -68.71 13.24
C ARG A 751 -38.04 -69.05 11.83
N GLU A 752 -39.08 -68.37 11.35
CA GLU A 752 -39.81 -68.69 10.11
C GLU A 752 -39.62 -67.69 8.96
N THR A 753 -38.91 -66.57 9.15
CA THR A 753 -38.75 -65.59 8.07
C THR A 753 -37.49 -65.88 7.26
N GLN A 754 -37.63 -66.62 6.16
CA GLN A 754 -36.66 -66.57 5.06
C GLN A 754 -36.89 -65.28 4.27
N LEU A 755 -35.86 -64.44 4.19
CA LEU A 755 -35.84 -63.22 3.38
C LEU A 755 -35.92 -63.62 1.90
N SER A 756 -36.95 -63.12 1.20
CA SER A 756 -36.96 -62.93 -0.25
C SER A 756 -36.34 -61.59 -0.61
#